data_AF-A0ABD1HPS3-F1
#
_entry.id   AF-A0ABD1HPS3-F1
#
_cell.length_a   1.000
_cell.length_b   1.000
_cell.length_c   1.000
_cell.angle_alpha   90.00
_cell.angle_beta   90.00
_cell.angle_gamma   90.00
#
_symmetry.space_group_name_H-M   'P 1'
#
loop_
_entity.id
_entity.type
_entity.pdbx_description
1 polymer ?
#
loop_
_entity_poly.entity_id
_entity_poly.type
_entity_poly.pdbx_seq_one_letter_code
_entity_poly.pdbx_strand_id
1 'polypeptide(L)'
;MAGEGAGNNGMVICLHGDLELEIIEARCLPNMDLVSERLRRFLTAFDCRRPFNTNRRRDRYHHRNIITSDPYVTVCLSGAVVARTRVLANSQDPVWDEHFKIPLAHPVSQVEFQVKDNDVFGADLIGVASVSAERIASGELVDEWFQIVGSCGKPPKHDCAIKVRLKFIPFHENPLYQASISGNYGLRESYFPSRHGGKVTLYQDAHVIDGMLPDIKLESGENFEHDKCWEDICHAILEAHHLVYIVGWSIFHKVKLVREPTRPLPNGGNLTLGDLLKYKSQEGVRVLLLVWDDKTSHSKFFIETEGVMQTHDEETRKFFKHSSVTCVLAPRYASSKLSIFKQQVVGTLYTHHQKCVIVDGQGHGNNRKITAFLGGLDMCDGRYDTPQHRLFGDLDTVFKDDFHNPTFPPGKMAPRQPWHDLHCKIEGPAAYDVLINFEQRWRKATKWAEFGSRFKKISRWHDDALIKIERISWINSPSQNIPLDHPSLWVTAEDEPENWHVQVFRSIDSGSIKGFPKNVHAAKKQNLVCAKNLVIDKSIQMAYIQAIRSAQHSIYIENQYFIGSSFAWPNYKSAGADNLIPIELALKITCKIRADERFTVYVVIPMWPEGVPSSASVQEILYWQGQTMQMMYDIIAREINTTQIDAHPTDYLNFYCLGNREDHIEKEEPDMSCQTSFNENAELPATRYGRFMIYVHAKGMVVDDEYVIIGSANINQRSMAGSRDTEIAMGAYQPHYTWSKRKEHPCGQVYGYRMSLWAEHLGTIKECFKKPESLECVRHVNGIAEDNWRRYTMEKFTPLQGHILKYPLTIDSNGKVKPLPGQETFPDVGGKVLGAPSSLPDALTT
;
A
#
# COMPACT_ATOMS: atom_id res chain seq x y z
N MET A 1 21.61 -41.50 7.54
CA MET A 1 20.73 -42.02 8.61
C MET A 1 20.48 -40.88 9.57
N ALA A 2 19.39 -40.14 9.33
CA ALA A 2 18.95 -39.02 10.15
C ALA A 2 17.96 -39.58 11.17
N GLY A 3 18.17 -39.30 12.46
CA GLY A 3 17.25 -39.66 13.52
C GLY A 3 16.02 -38.76 13.46
N GLU A 4 14.86 -39.38 13.28
CA GLU A 4 13.55 -38.78 13.50
C GLU A 4 13.43 -38.43 14.99
N GLY A 5 13.53 -37.14 15.30
CA GLY A 5 13.14 -36.59 16.60
C GLY A 5 11.63 -36.51 16.66
N ALA A 6 11.03 -37.19 17.65
CA ALA A 6 9.60 -37.21 17.93
C ALA A 6 9.02 -35.79 18.04
N GLY A 7 8.30 -35.35 16.99
CA GLY A 7 7.54 -34.12 16.98
C GLY A 7 6.19 -34.34 17.66
N ASN A 8 5.95 -33.59 18.74
CA ASN A 8 4.65 -33.47 19.37
C ASN A 8 3.72 -32.68 18.41
N ASN A 9 3.12 -33.36 17.43
CA ASN A 9 2.24 -32.74 16.43
C ASN A 9 0.88 -32.43 17.06
N GLY A 10 0.78 -31.30 17.75
CA GLY A 10 -0.50 -30.74 18.18
C GLY A 10 -1.42 -30.44 16.99
N MET A 11 -2.74 -30.44 17.21
CA MET A 11 -3.73 -30.16 16.18
C MET A 11 -3.53 -28.76 15.61
N VAL A 12 -3.46 -28.63 14.28
CA VAL A 12 -3.38 -27.33 13.60
C VAL A 12 -4.79 -26.76 13.48
N ILE A 13 -5.01 -25.58 14.06
CA ILE A 13 -6.26 -24.83 13.94
C ILE A 13 -6.01 -23.44 13.38
N CYS A 14 -7.02 -22.88 12.70
CA CYS A 14 -6.95 -21.51 12.21
C CYS A 14 -7.41 -20.55 13.31
N LEU A 15 -6.47 -19.79 13.89
CA LEU A 15 -6.81 -18.68 14.77
C LEU A 15 -7.23 -17.48 13.90
N HIS A 16 -8.53 -17.31 13.70
CA HIS A 16 -9.14 -16.23 12.93
C HIS A 16 -9.97 -15.30 13.84
N GLY A 17 -9.42 -14.11 14.14
CA GLY A 17 -9.98 -13.20 15.13
C GLY A 17 -8.95 -12.19 15.60
N ASP A 18 -9.13 -11.68 16.81
CA ASP A 18 -8.20 -10.75 17.46
C ASP A 18 -7.63 -11.33 18.74
N LEU A 19 -6.30 -11.22 18.88
CA LEU A 19 -5.59 -11.58 20.09
C LEU A 19 -5.24 -10.30 20.87
N GLU A 20 -5.85 -10.16 22.04
CA GLU A 20 -5.39 -9.22 23.07
C GLU A 20 -4.27 -9.90 23.85
N LEU A 21 -3.06 -9.34 23.75
CA LEU A 21 -1.86 -9.92 24.33
C LEU A 21 -1.12 -8.87 25.17
N GLU A 22 -0.79 -9.22 26.39
CA GLU A 22 0.07 -8.45 27.27
C GLU A 22 1.31 -9.27 27.62
N ILE A 23 2.48 -8.75 27.23
CA ILE A 23 3.78 -9.31 27.61
C ILE A 23 4.25 -8.53 28.82
N ILE A 24 4.17 -9.16 30.00
CA ILE A 24 4.35 -8.49 31.29
C ILE A 24 5.84 -8.42 31.63
N GLU A 25 6.45 -9.57 31.91
CA GLU A 25 7.82 -9.67 32.39
C GLU A 25 8.45 -11.03 32.08
N ALA A 26 9.78 -11.11 32.15
CA ALA A 26 10.50 -12.37 32.20
C ALA A 26 11.48 -12.35 33.38
N ARG A 27 11.88 -13.54 33.83
CA ARG A 27 12.79 -13.69 34.97
C ARG A 27 13.92 -14.64 34.65
N CYS A 28 15.05 -14.46 35.33
CA CYS A 28 16.20 -15.35 35.30
C CYS A 28 16.79 -15.58 33.90
N LEU A 29 16.83 -14.55 33.04
CA LEU A 29 17.46 -14.64 31.72
C LEU A 29 18.99 -14.82 31.86
N PRO A 30 19.64 -15.56 30.94
CA PRO A 30 21.11 -15.64 30.88
C PRO A 30 21.73 -14.30 30.47
N ASN A 31 23.00 -14.08 30.84
CA ASN A 31 23.79 -12.96 30.34
C ASN A 31 24.44 -13.37 29.01
N MET A 32 23.96 -12.81 27.91
CA MET A 32 24.41 -13.13 26.55
C MET A 32 25.60 -12.27 26.10
N ASP A 33 25.68 -11.01 26.53
CA ASP A 33 26.77 -10.09 26.20
C ASP A 33 28.16 -10.61 26.62
N LEU A 34 28.26 -11.32 27.75
CA LEU A 34 29.51 -11.96 28.19
C LEU A 34 29.95 -13.11 27.28
N VAL A 35 29.00 -13.79 26.63
CA VAL A 35 29.25 -14.88 25.68
C VAL A 35 29.73 -14.28 24.35
N SER A 36 29.05 -13.24 23.85
CA SER A 36 29.44 -12.45 22.67
C SER A 36 30.83 -11.82 22.85
N GLU A 37 31.16 -11.26 24.02
CA GLU A 37 32.51 -10.74 24.32
C GLU A 37 33.59 -11.83 24.34
N ARG A 38 33.29 -13.04 24.84
CA ARG A 38 34.25 -14.17 24.83
C ARG A 38 34.53 -14.66 23.41
N LEU A 39 33.50 -14.79 22.58
CA LEU A 39 33.63 -15.10 21.15
C LEU A 39 34.43 -14.03 20.40
N ARG A 40 34.18 -12.74 20.69
CA ARG A 40 34.95 -11.61 20.14
C ARG A 40 36.44 -11.71 20.48
N ARG A 41 36.80 -12.05 21.73
CA ARG A 41 38.19 -12.22 22.16
C ARG A 41 38.90 -13.38 21.45
N PHE A 42 38.18 -14.46 21.17
CA PHE A 42 38.71 -15.59 20.40
C PHE A 42 38.97 -15.26 18.92
N LEU A 43 38.08 -14.50 18.28
CA LEU A 43 38.26 -14.08 16.88
C LEU A 43 39.37 -13.05 16.71
N THR A 44 39.55 -12.15 17.68
CA THR A 44 40.69 -11.20 17.68
C THR A 44 42.04 -11.85 18.00
N ALA A 45 42.05 -13.06 18.57
CA ALA A 45 43.28 -13.79 18.86
C ALA A 45 43.96 -14.38 17.60
N PHE A 46 43.26 -14.40 16.45
CA PHE A 46 43.82 -14.83 15.16
C PHE A 46 44.37 -13.68 14.30
N ASP A 47 44.27 -12.43 14.77
CA ASP A 47 44.83 -11.27 14.06
C ASP A 47 46.20 -10.92 14.64
N CYS A 48 47.22 -11.63 14.16
CA CYS A 48 48.62 -11.39 14.53
C CYS A 48 49.15 -10.11 13.88
N ARG A 49 48.84 -8.94 14.46
CA ARG A 49 49.66 -7.73 14.30
C ARG A 49 49.88 -7.06 15.66
N ARG A 50 51.08 -7.29 16.21
CA ARG A 50 51.63 -6.49 17.33
C ARG A 50 51.69 -5.01 16.92
N PRO A 51 51.51 -4.09 17.89
CA PRO A 51 52.62 -3.17 18.10
C PRO A 51 52.98 -2.96 19.57
N PHE A 52 54.21 -2.47 19.71
CA PHE A 52 54.95 -2.20 20.93
C PHE A 52 54.29 -1.18 21.86
N ASN A 53 54.30 -1.55 23.15
CA ASN A 53 54.65 -0.77 24.34
C ASN A 53 54.53 0.78 24.29
N THR A 54 53.76 1.38 25.20
CA THR A 54 54.30 2.29 26.24
C THR A 54 53.30 2.53 27.37
N ASN A 55 53.83 2.49 28.58
CA ASN A 55 53.21 2.74 29.88
C ASN A 55 52.38 4.03 29.96
N ARG A 56 51.17 3.93 30.53
CA ARG A 56 50.59 4.95 31.42
C ARG A 56 49.53 4.32 32.31
N ARG A 57 49.92 3.98 33.55
CA ARG A 57 48.99 3.73 34.66
C ARG A 57 48.22 5.01 34.95
N ARG A 58 46.91 5.00 34.73
CA ARG A 58 45.96 5.90 35.37
C ARG A 58 44.88 5.04 35.98
N ASP A 59 44.94 4.89 37.29
CA ASP A 59 43.85 4.38 38.11
C ASP A 59 42.64 5.30 37.92
N ARG A 60 41.64 4.81 37.19
CA ARG A 60 40.27 5.30 37.29
C ARG A 60 39.45 4.17 37.85
N TYR A 61 38.91 4.39 39.04
CA TYR A 61 37.80 3.63 39.60
C TYR A 61 36.65 3.66 38.58
N HIS A 62 36.57 2.63 37.74
CA HIS A 62 35.39 2.36 36.94
C HIS A 62 34.37 1.69 37.86
N HIS A 63 33.26 2.38 38.15
CA HIS A 63 32.02 1.67 38.41
C HIS A 63 31.82 0.69 37.25
N ARG A 64 32.01 -0.60 37.50
CA ARG A 64 31.66 -1.66 36.55
C ARG A 64 30.14 -1.64 36.45
N ASN A 65 29.60 -0.91 35.48
CA ASN A 65 28.27 -1.24 34.97
C ASN A 65 28.37 -2.70 34.51
N ILE A 66 27.67 -3.59 35.21
CA ILE A 66 27.59 -4.99 34.81
C ILE A 66 26.85 -4.98 33.49
N ILE A 67 27.57 -5.25 32.39
CA ILE A 67 26.99 -5.39 31.06
C ILE A 67 26.26 -6.75 31.06
N THR A 68 24.97 -6.72 30.76
CA THR A 68 24.11 -7.91 30.67
C THR A 68 23.17 -7.78 29.48
N SER A 69 22.51 -8.87 29.11
CA SER A 69 21.56 -8.94 28.00
C SER A 69 20.60 -7.74 27.90
N ASP A 70 20.31 -7.35 26.67
CA ASP A 70 19.34 -6.37 26.21
C ASP A 70 18.07 -7.07 25.65
N PRO A 71 17.21 -7.68 26.51
CA PRO A 71 16.17 -8.58 26.05
C PRO A 71 14.97 -7.88 25.39
N TYR A 72 14.38 -8.59 24.42
CA TYR A 72 13.08 -8.30 23.83
C TYR A 72 12.37 -9.60 23.40
N VAL A 73 11.08 -9.52 23.14
CA VAL A 73 10.26 -10.69 22.77
C VAL A 73 9.72 -10.51 21.36
N THR A 74 9.74 -11.57 20.56
CA THR A 74 8.96 -11.69 19.32
C THR A 74 7.90 -12.76 19.45
N VAL A 75 6.68 -12.42 19.06
CA VAL A 75 5.56 -13.35 18.98
C VAL A 75 5.48 -13.87 17.56
N CYS A 76 5.55 -15.19 17.41
CA CYS A 76 5.60 -15.87 16.11
C CYS A 76 4.45 -16.85 15.95
N LEU A 77 3.80 -16.82 14.79
CA LEU A 77 2.76 -17.76 14.37
C LEU A 77 3.07 -18.24 12.95
N SER A 78 3.16 -19.55 12.75
CA SER A 78 3.48 -20.16 11.43
C SER A 78 4.74 -19.58 10.77
N GLY A 79 5.72 -19.16 11.56
CA GLY A 79 6.95 -18.50 11.09
C GLY A 79 6.84 -16.98 10.87
N ALA A 80 5.63 -16.41 10.84
CA ALA A 80 5.42 -14.97 10.74
C ALA A 80 5.56 -14.28 12.10
N VAL A 81 6.19 -13.09 12.12
CA VAL A 81 6.33 -12.29 13.35
C VAL A 81 5.17 -11.30 13.45
N VAL A 82 4.24 -11.54 14.36
CA VAL A 82 3.01 -10.73 14.48
C VAL A 82 3.14 -9.58 15.48
N ALA A 83 4.04 -9.69 16.46
CA ALA A 83 4.31 -8.65 17.44
C ALA A 83 5.75 -8.69 17.95
N ARG A 84 6.21 -7.55 18.46
CA ARG A 84 7.55 -7.40 19.03
C ARG A 84 7.58 -6.32 20.10
N THR A 85 8.15 -6.62 21.26
CA THR A 85 8.31 -5.63 22.35
C THR A 85 9.45 -4.66 22.11
N ARG A 86 9.58 -3.65 22.97
CA ARG A 86 10.80 -2.83 23.04
C ARG A 86 12.00 -3.62 23.57
N VAL A 87 13.18 -3.13 23.23
CA VAL A 87 14.44 -3.61 23.81
C VAL A 87 14.62 -2.93 25.16
N LEU A 88 14.86 -3.73 26.21
CA LEU A 88 15.21 -3.22 27.53
C LEU A 88 16.70 -3.41 27.75
N ALA A 89 17.42 -2.35 28.09
CA ALA A 89 18.86 -2.42 28.20
C ALA A 89 19.29 -3.04 29.54
N ASN A 90 20.27 -3.93 29.51
CA ASN A 90 20.96 -4.52 30.67
C ASN A 90 20.01 -5.07 31.75
N SER A 91 19.15 -6.03 31.37
CA SER A 91 18.23 -6.66 32.31
C SER A 91 18.14 -8.18 32.14
N GLN A 92 18.30 -8.91 33.25
CA GLN A 92 18.03 -10.36 33.32
C GLN A 92 16.60 -10.66 33.81
N ASP A 93 15.91 -9.66 34.36
CA ASP A 93 14.53 -9.73 34.85
C ASP A 93 13.72 -8.58 34.23
N PRO A 94 13.54 -8.57 32.90
CA PRO A 94 12.89 -7.48 32.18
C PRO A 94 11.39 -7.39 32.49
N VAL A 95 10.91 -6.16 32.73
CA VAL A 95 9.48 -5.82 32.80
C VAL A 95 9.11 -4.94 31.60
N TRP A 96 8.43 -5.52 30.62
CA TRP A 96 7.98 -4.80 29.42
C TRP A 96 6.65 -4.09 29.66
N ASP A 97 5.69 -4.78 30.27
CA ASP A 97 4.32 -4.29 30.47
C ASP A 97 3.72 -3.75 29.15
N GLU A 98 3.76 -4.61 28.12
CA GLU A 98 3.34 -4.22 26.78
C GLU A 98 2.11 -4.98 26.29
N HIS A 99 1.00 -4.25 26.18
CA HIS A 99 -0.22 -4.67 25.48
C HIS A 99 -0.14 -4.55 23.94
N PHE A 100 -0.69 -5.54 23.23
CA PHE A 100 -0.82 -5.65 21.79
C PHE A 100 -2.23 -6.12 21.44
N LYS A 101 -2.77 -5.56 20.36
CA LYS A 101 -3.98 -6.06 19.69
C LYS A 101 -3.55 -6.55 18.32
N ILE A 102 -3.72 -7.85 18.09
CA ILE A 102 -3.11 -8.53 16.94
C ILE A 102 -4.23 -9.21 16.16
N PRO A 103 -4.56 -8.74 14.94
CA PRO A 103 -5.45 -9.52 14.07
C PRO A 103 -4.73 -10.81 13.67
N LEU A 104 -5.40 -11.93 13.82
CA LEU A 104 -4.90 -13.26 13.45
C LEU A 104 -5.78 -13.86 12.35
N ALA A 105 -5.11 -14.53 11.41
CA ALA A 105 -5.70 -15.40 10.40
C ALA A 105 -4.74 -16.58 10.12
N HIS A 106 -4.19 -17.19 11.19
CA HIS A 106 -3.04 -18.08 11.08
C HIS A 106 -3.42 -19.54 11.37
N PRO A 107 -3.12 -20.49 10.46
CA PRO A 107 -3.19 -21.92 10.77
C PRO A 107 -1.96 -22.34 11.59
N VAL A 108 -2.15 -22.59 12.89
CA VAL A 108 -1.09 -22.89 13.86
C VAL A 108 -1.47 -24.02 14.81
N SER A 109 -0.46 -24.72 15.35
CA SER A 109 -0.62 -25.60 16.52
C SER A 109 -0.29 -24.90 17.85
N GLN A 110 0.53 -23.84 17.80
CA GLN A 110 0.96 -23.08 18.98
C GLN A 110 1.34 -21.64 18.60
N VAL A 111 1.29 -20.73 19.58
CA VAL A 111 1.86 -19.39 19.52
C VAL A 111 3.18 -19.39 20.27
N GLU A 112 4.24 -18.91 19.61
CA GLU A 112 5.61 -18.93 20.15
C GLU A 112 6.05 -17.54 20.59
N PHE A 113 6.56 -17.46 21.81
CA PHE A 113 7.19 -16.28 22.41
C PHE A 113 8.70 -16.49 22.41
N GLN A 114 9.36 -15.96 21.39
CA GLN A 114 10.81 -16.07 21.24
C GLN A 114 11.47 -14.89 21.98
N VAL A 115 12.16 -15.20 23.08
CA VAL A 115 12.92 -14.22 23.87
C VAL A 115 14.31 -14.10 23.26
N LYS A 116 14.71 -12.88 22.91
CA LYS A 116 15.94 -12.58 22.17
C LYS A 116 16.73 -11.49 22.85
N ASP A 117 18.02 -11.53 22.66
CA ASP A 117 18.97 -10.50 23.06
C ASP A 117 19.28 -9.59 21.88
N ASN A 118 19.39 -8.28 22.09
CA ASN A 118 19.62 -7.31 21.01
C ASN A 118 21.07 -6.81 20.97
N ASP A 119 21.94 -7.63 20.40
CA ASP A 119 23.36 -7.34 20.22
C ASP A 119 23.65 -6.43 19.02
N VAL A 120 24.83 -5.79 19.03
CA VAL A 120 25.27 -4.83 17.98
C VAL A 120 25.40 -5.49 16.59
N PHE A 121 25.65 -6.80 16.54
CA PHE A 121 25.89 -7.56 15.30
C PHE A 121 24.75 -8.51 14.88
N GLY A 122 23.68 -8.58 15.65
CA GLY A 122 22.59 -9.54 15.40
C GLY A 122 21.76 -9.73 16.65
N ALA A 123 20.56 -10.31 16.51
CA ALA A 123 19.78 -10.67 17.69
C ALA A 123 19.97 -12.15 17.99
N ASP A 124 20.39 -12.49 19.20
CA ASP A 124 20.63 -13.86 19.63
C ASP A 124 19.40 -14.44 20.34
N LEU A 125 19.03 -15.67 20.02
CA LEU A 125 17.89 -16.34 20.64
C LEU A 125 18.27 -16.86 22.03
N ILE A 126 17.58 -16.36 23.07
CA ILE A 126 17.72 -16.87 24.44
C ILE A 126 16.93 -18.17 24.60
N GLY A 127 15.68 -18.18 24.12
CA GLY A 127 14.82 -19.36 24.14
C GLY A 127 13.39 -19.04 23.71
N VAL A 128 12.53 -20.06 23.75
CA VAL A 128 11.14 -20.01 23.29
C VAL A 128 10.21 -20.52 24.38
N ALA A 129 9.12 -19.81 24.61
CA ALA A 129 7.96 -20.31 25.36
C ALA A 129 6.78 -20.46 24.39
N SER A 130 5.92 -21.44 24.59
CA SER A 130 4.81 -21.73 23.66
C SER A 130 3.49 -21.92 24.40
N VAL A 131 2.40 -21.48 23.77
CA VAL A 131 1.02 -21.70 24.23
C VAL A 131 0.26 -22.40 23.11
N SER A 132 -0.42 -23.51 23.39
CA SER A 132 -1.13 -24.27 22.35
C SER A 132 -2.26 -23.45 21.74
N ALA A 133 -2.47 -23.60 20.44
CA ALA A 133 -3.51 -22.89 19.72
C ALA A 133 -4.90 -23.28 20.24
N GLU A 134 -5.14 -24.55 20.57
CA GLU A 134 -6.39 -25.03 21.18
C GLU A 134 -6.76 -24.26 22.45
N ARG A 135 -5.76 -24.05 23.34
CA ARG A 135 -5.96 -23.29 24.57
C ARG A 135 -6.33 -21.84 24.28
N ILE A 136 -5.71 -21.23 23.29
CA ILE A 136 -6.00 -19.85 22.88
C ILE A 136 -7.40 -19.77 22.25
N ALA A 137 -7.75 -20.72 21.38
CA ALA A 137 -9.04 -20.76 20.70
C ALA A 137 -10.23 -20.99 21.64
N SER A 138 -10.01 -21.52 22.85
CA SER A 138 -11.04 -21.64 23.88
C SER A 138 -11.64 -20.29 24.31
N GLY A 139 -10.93 -19.18 24.07
CA GLY A 139 -11.34 -17.84 24.49
C GLY A 139 -11.12 -17.54 25.98
N GLU A 140 -10.68 -18.53 26.77
CA GLU A 140 -10.36 -18.35 28.18
C GLU A 140 -9.18 -17.38 28.37
N LEU A 141 -9.26 -16.58 29.45
CA LEU A 141 -8.16 -15.71 29.83
C LEU A 141 -7.00 -16.57 30.35
N VAL A 142 -5.86 -16.51 29.67
CA VAL A 142 -4.62 -17.13 30.14
C VAL A 142 -3.76 -16.03 30.75
N ASP A 143 -3.42 -16.15 32.04
CA ASP A 143 -2.52 -15.22 32.79
C ASP A 143 -1.54 -16.07 33.61
N GLU A 144 -0.45 -16.46 32.98
CA GLU A 144 0.45 -17.50 33.51
C GLU A 144 1.92 -17.26 33.19
N TRP A 145 2.78 -17.97 33.92
CA TRP A 145 4.20 -18.08 33.64
C TRP A 145 4.47 -19.29 32.74
N PHE A 146 5.16 -19.05 31.62
CA PHE A 146 5.60 -20.09 30.70
C PHE A 146 7.11 -20.22 30.76
N GLN A 147 7.59 -21.45 30.90
CA GLN A 147 9.02 -21.75 30.94
C GLN A 147 9.66 -21.46 29.58
N ILE A 148 10.80 -20.77 29.59
CA ILE A 148 11.58 -20.48 28.39
C ILE A 148 12.52 -21.66 28.14
N VAL A 149 12.40 -22.29 26.98
CA VAL A 149 13.21 -23.44 26.57
C VAL A 149 14.29 -22.97 25.58
N GLY A 150 15.55 -23.25 25.90
CA GLY A 150 16.70 -22.94 25.03
C GLY A 150 16.86 -23.96 23.90
N SER A 151 17.86 -23.73 23.03
CA SER A 151 18.15 -24.60 21.87
C SER A 151 18.46 -26.06 22.21
N CYS A 152 18.88 -26.34 23.44
CA CYS A 152 19.16 -27.69 23.95
C CYS A 152 17.92 -28.43 24.48
N GLY A 153 16.71 -27.88 24.32
CA GLY A 153 15.48 -28.46 24.84
C GLY A 153 15.33 -28.35 26.37
N LYS A 154 16.17 -27.55 27.02
CA LYS A 154 16.14 -27.28 28.47
C LYS A 154 16.15 -25.78 28.74
N PRO A 155 15.67 -25.33 29.92
CA PRO A 155 15.75 -23.93 30.30
C PRO A 155 17.21 -23.43 30.34
N PRO A 156 17.52 -22.22 29.82
CA PRO A 156 18.87 -21.67 29.86
C PRO A 156 19.42 -21.46 31.28
N LYS A 157 18.52 -21.21 32.24
CA LYS A 157 18.76 -21.10 33.68
C LYS A 157 17.58 -21.72 34.44
N HIS A 158 17.80 -22.10 35.70
CA HIS A 158 16.72 -22.49 36.61
C HIS A 158 15.69 -21.34 36.70
N ASP A 159 14.39 -21.68 36.67
CA ASP A 159 13.25 -20.74 36.70
C ASP A 159 13.14 -19.71 35.57
N CYS A 160 13.94 -19.84 34.50
CA CYS A 160 13.86 -18.98 33.32
C CYS A 160 12.46 -19.09 32.67
N ALA A 161 11.67 -18.02 32.76
CA ALA A 161 10.27 -18.01 32.39
C ALA A 161 9.81 -16.61 31.96
N ILE A 162 8.72 -16.57 31.17
CA ILE A 162 8.03 -15.35 30.74
C ILE A 162 6.59 -15.36 31.23
N LYS A 163 6.11 -14.23 31.74
CA LYS A 163 4.71 -14.02 32.11
C LYS A 163 3.97 -13.33 30.99
N VAL A 164 2.90 -13.95 30.52
CA VAL A 164 2.02 -13.39 29.49
C VAL A 164 0.57 -13.47 29.94
N ARG A 165 -0.20 -12.47 29.56
CA ARG A 165 -1.66 -12.48 29.64
C ARG A 165 -2.24 -12.41 28.24
N LEU A 166 -3.14 -13.31 27.89
CA LEU A 166 -3.71 -13.41 26.56
C LEU A 166 -5.19 -13.76 26.58
N LYS A 167 -5.94 -13.12 25.69
CA LYS A 167 -7.36 -13.37 25.44
C LYS A 167 -7.60 -13.30 23.93
N PHE A 168 -8.19 -14.35 23.38
CA PHE A 168 -8.56 -14.40 21.98
C PHE A 168 -10.05 -14.16 21.82
N ILE A 169 -10.41 -13.36 20.83
CA ILE A 169 -11.78 -13.04 20.46
C ILE A 169 -11.97 -13.52 19.02
N PRO A 170 -12.72 -14.62 18.79
CA PRO A 170 -13.03 -15.08 17.45
C PRO A 170 -13.69 -13.97 16.62
N PHE A 171 -13.39 -13.89 15.32
CA PHE A 171 -13.85 -12.74 14.52
C PHE A 171 -15.38 -12.61 14.48
N HIS A 172 -16.13 -13.72 14.49
CA HIS A 172 -17.60 -13.72 14.41
C HIS A 172 -18.26 -13.25 15.72
N GLU A 173 -17.57 -13.40 16.85
CA GLU A 173 -18.01 -12.89 18.15
C GLU A 173 -17.64 -11.42 18.36
N ASN A 174 -16.73 -10.88 17.54
CA ASN A 174 -16.26 -9.51 17.70
C ASN A 174 -17.29 -8.50 17.16
N PRO A 175 -17.90 -7.65 18.02
CA PRO A 175 -18.88 -6.67 17.59
C PRO A 175 -18.32 -5.64 16.59
N LEU A 176 -16.99 -5.45 16.54
CA LEU A 176 -16.34 -4.55 15.58
C LEU A 176 -16.55 -4.98 14.12
N TYR A 177 -16.70 -6.27 13.85
CA TYR A 177 -16.89 -6.80 12.50
C TYR A 177 -18.35 -7.01 12.13
N GLN A 178 -19.25 -6.76 13.09
CA GLN A 178 -20.67 -6.58 12.84
C GLN A 178 -20.98 -5.13 12.42
N ALA A 179 -19.95 -4.31 12.14
CA ALA A 179 -20.08 -2.88 11.90
C ALA A 179 -20.93 -2.51 10.69
N SER A 180 -20.99 -3.33 9.64
CA SER A 180 -21.92 -3.15 8.51
C SER A 180 -23.39 -3.21 8.93
N ILE A 181 -23.68 -3.84 10.07
CA ILE A 181 -25.01 -3.86 10.69
C ILE A 181 -25.23 -2.60 11.56
N SER A 182 -24.16 -2.04 12.16
CA SER A 182 -24.25 -0.87 13.05
C SER A 182 -24.09 0.51 12.38
N GLY A 183 -23.69 0.55 11.10
CA GLY A 183 -23.52 1.80 10.34
C GLY A 183 -22.31 2.65 10.74
N ASN A 184 -21.30 2.07 11.38
CA ASN A 184 -20.09 2.78 11.83
C ASN A 184 -18.83 2.06 11.31
N TYR A 185 -18.33 2.50 10.15
CA TYR A 185 -17.19 1.88 9.46
C TYR A 185 -15.84 2.43 9.92
N GLY A 186 -15.82 3.41 10.83
CA GLY A 186 -14.59 4.02 11.32
C GLY A 186 -13.70 3.00 12.04
N LEU A 187 -12.44 2.90 11.64
CA LEU A 187 -11.41 2.18 12.38
C LEU A 187 -11.16 2.93 13.69
N ARG A 188 -11.61 2.36 14.81
CA ARG A 188 -11.53 3.01 16.14
C ARG A 188 -10.08 3.20 16.61
N GLU A 189 -9.22 2.26 16.27
CA GLU A 189 -7.83 2.19 16.72
C GLU A 189 -6.84 2.64 15.64
N SER A 190 -6.97 3.88 15.19
CA SER A 190 -6.08 4.51 14.21
C SER A 190 -5.49 5.81 14.74
N TYR A 191 -4.43 6.27 14.10
CA TYR A 191 -3.80 7.56 14.43
C TYR A 191 -4.70 8.75 14.09
N PHE A 192 -5.35 8.72 12.93
CA PHE A 192 -6.38 9.70 12.54
C PHE A 192 -7.78 9.09 12.71
N PRO A 193 -8.66 9.71 13.51
CA PRO A 193 -10.02 9.22 13.70
C PRO A 193 -10.87 9.45 12.44
N SER A 194 -12.04 8.80 12.38
CA SER A 194 -13.05 9.14 11.37
C SER A 194 -13.52 10.59 11.54
N ARG A 195 -13.79 11.25 10.42
CA ARG A 195 -14.20 12.66 10.32
C ARG A 195 -15.56 12.77 9.66
N HIS A 196 -16.39 13.67 10.15
CA HIS A 196 -17.77 13.90 9.72
C HIS A 196 -17.90 15.18 8.89
N GLY A 197 -19.04 15.35 8.21
CA GLY A 197 -19.33 16.56 7.41
C GLY A 197 -18.37 16.75 6.23
N GLY A 198 -17.89 15.65 5.65
CA GLY A 198 -16.96 15.64 4.54
C GLY A 198 -17.66 15.58 3.19
N LYS A 199 -16.90 15.84 2.13
CA LYS A 199 -17.28 15.53 0.75
C LYS A 199 -16.12 14.81 0.06
N VAL A 200 -16.45 13.76 -0.68
CA VAL A 200 -15.50 12.98 -1.47
C VAL A 200 -15.93 13.00 -2.93
N THR A 201 -14.99 13.32 -3.82
CA THR A 201 -15.10 13.03 -5.25
C THR A 201 -14.17 11.86 -5.57
N LEU A 202 -14.70 10.85 -6.26
CA LEU A 202 -13.98 9.65 -6.68
C LEU A 202 -13.62 9.81 -8.15
N TYR A 203 -12.33 9.71 -8.47
CA TYR A 203 -11.84 9.83 -9.84
C TYR A 203 -11.46 8.46 -10.40
N GLN A 204 -11.87 8.24 -11.65
CA GLN A 204 -11.46 7.14 -12.51
C GLN A 204 -10.53 7.75 -13.56
N ASP A 205 -9.29 7.26 -13.60
CA ASP A 205 -8.19 7.80 -14.40
C ASP A 205 -7.84 9.27 -14.11
N ALA A 206 -6.89 9.79 -14.90
CA ALA A 206 -6.53 11.20 -14.85
C ALA A 206 -7.62 12.11 -15.44
N HIS A 207 -8.40 11.60 -16.40
CA HIS A 207 -9.39 12.39 -17.12
C HIS A 207 -10.51 11.51 -17.70
N VAL A 208 -11.75 12.01 -17.71
CA VAL A 208 -12.89 11.35 -18.37
C VAL A 208 -13.54 12.36 -19.31
N ILE A 209 -13.69 12.00 -20.58
CA ILE A 209 -14.33 12.86 -21.58
C ILE A 209 -15.85 12.77 -21.44
N ASP A 210 -16.54 13.90 -21.57
CA ASP A 210 -18.01 13.94 -21.48
C ASP A 210 -18.68 13.04 -22.53
N GLY A 211 -19.67 12.27 -22.09
CA GLY A 211 -20.40 11.33 -22.94
C GLY A 211 -19.66 10.04 -23.30
N MET A 212 -18.43 9.82 -22.80
CA MET A 212 -17.67 8.59 -23.03
C MET A 212 -18.27 7.39 -22.29
N LEU A 213 -18.74 7.60 -21.05
CA LEU A 213 -19.32 6.58 -20.19
C LEU A 213 -20.85 6.75 -20.10
N PRO A 214 -21.61 5.66 -19.92
CA PRO A 214 -23.07 5.72 -19.87
C PRO A 214 -23.58 6.42 -18.61
N ASP A 215 -24.78 6.95 -18.68
CA ASP A 215 -25.48 7.49 -17.52
C ASP A 215 -25.77 6.38 -16.48
N ILE A 216 -25.34 6.61 -15.25
CA ILE A 216 -25.59 5.71 -14.11
C ILE A 216 -26.52 6.44 -13.14
N LYS A 217 -27.73 5.90 -12.96
CA LYS A 217 -28.71 6.47 -12.03
C LYS A 217 -28.35 6.16 -10.59
N LEU A 218 -28.27 7.21 -9.78
CA LEU A 218 -28.18 7.13 -8.32
C LEU A 218 -29.58 7.14 -7.71
N GLU A 219 -29.66 6.77 -6.44
CA GLU A 219 -30.92 6.77 -5.71
C GLU A 219 -31.51 8.17 -5.50
N SER A 220 -30.66 9.21 -5.46
CA SER A 220 -31.08 10.61 -5.38
C SER A 220 -31.90 11.06 -6.61
N GLY A 221 -31.92 10.27 -7.69
CA GLY A 221 -32.52 10.59 -8.98
C GLY A 221 -31.55 11.26 -9.96
N GLU A 222 -30.39 11.71 -9.47
CA GLU A 222 -29.31 12.29 -10.26
C GLU A 222 -28.49 11.19 -10.96
N ASN A 223 -27.76 11.59 -12.00
CA ASN A 223 -26.77 10.71 -12.62
C ASN A 223 -25.45 10.83 -11.84
N PHE A 224 -24.72 9.72 -11.75
CA PHE A 224 -23.33 9.73 -11.28
C PHE A 224 -22.50 10.66 -12.17
N GLU A 225 -21.75 11.57 -11.55
CA GLU A 225 -20.90 12.52 -12.27
C GLU A 225 -19.50 11.93 -12.48
N HIS A 226 -19.10 11.81 -13.75
CA HIS A 226 -17.76 11.39 -14.13
C HIS A 226 -16.79 12.58 -14.04
N ASP A 227 -16.27 12.80 -12.84
CA ASP A 227 -15.36 13.89 -12.50
C ASP A 227 -13.94 13.73 -13.11
N LYS A 228 -13.23 14.84 -13.37
CA LYS A 228 -11.98 14.86 -14.15
C LYS A 228 -10.76 15.18 -13.28
N CYS A 229 -10.00 14.17 -12.87
CA CYS A 229 -8.97 14.31 -11.81
C CYS A 229 -7.95 15.43 -12.06
N TRP A 230 -7.19 15.36 -13.17
CA TRP A 230 -6.10 16.29 -13.42
C TRP A 230 -6.60 17.69 -13.80
N GLU A 231 -7.78 17.79 -14.39
CA GLU A 231 -8.45 19.07 -14.65
C GLU A 231 -8.90 19.73 -13.34
N ASP A 232 -9.49 18.97 -12.41
CA ASP A 232 -9.80 19.47 -11.07
C ASP A 232 -8.56 19.88 -10.28
N ILE A 233 -7.46 19.11 -10.36
CA ILE A 233 -6.19 19.50 -9.74
C ILE A 233 -5.64 20.79 -10.35
N CYS A 234 -5.69 20.94 -11.68
CA CYS A 234 -5.25 22.14 -12.37
C CYS A 234 -6.04 23.38 -11.92
N HIS A 235 -7.37 23.28 -11.91
CA HIS A 235 -8.25 24.34 -11.42
C HIS A 235 -8.00 24.66 -9.95
N ALA A 236 -7.86 23.64 -9.09
CA ALA A 236 -7.63 23.84 -7.67
C ALA A 236 -6.27 24.52 -7.38
N ILE A 237 -5.22 24.22 -8.17
CA ILE A 237 -3.93 24.93 -8.10
C ILE A 237 -4.08 26.38 -8.55
N LEU A 238 -4.82 26.63 -9.64
CA LEU A 238 -5.04 27.97 -10.17
C LEU A 238 -5.85 28.85 -9.23
N GLU A 239 -6.84 28.28 -8.55
CA GLU A 239 -7.71 28.95 -7.57
C GLU A 239 -7.05 29.13 -6.19
N ALA A 240 -5.92 28.46 -5.92
CA ALA A 240 -5.22 28.56 -4.64
C ALA A 240 -4.69 29.99 -4.40
N HIS A 241 -4.85 30.49 -3.17
CA HIS A 241 -4.42 31.83 -2.77
C HIS A 241 -3.27 31.82 -1.76
N HIS A 242 -3.09 30.72 -1.01
CA HIS A 242 -2.15 30.68 0.11
C HIS A 242 -1.13 29.57 -0.01
N LEU A 243 -1.54 28.33 -0.31
CA LEU A 243 -0.68 27.16 -0.33
C LEU A 243 -1.01 26.18 -1.46
N VAL A 244 0.05 25.61 -2.03
CA VAL A 244 0.01 24.43 -2.90
C VAL A 244 1.12 23.49 -2.43
N TYR A 245 0.75 22.43 -1.71
CA TYR A 245 1.68 21.44 -1.21
C TYR A 245 1.52 20.14 -1.96
N ILE A 246 2.62 19.62 -2.49
CA ILE A 246 2.61 18.44 -3.37
C ILE A 246 3.57 17.39 -2.83
N VAL A 247 3.11 16.15 -2.85
CA VAL A 247 3.90 14.95 -2.54
C VAL A 247 3.82 14.01 -3.73
N GLY A 248 4.95 13.47 -4.15
CA GLY A 248 4.99 12.43 -5.16
C GLY A 248 6.14 11.47 -4.94
N TRP A 249 5.96 10.24 -5.39
CA TRP A 249 7.06 9.30 -5.63
C TRP A 249 7.91 9.80 -6.80
N SER A 250 7.26 10.31 -7.85
CA SER A 250 7.88 11.05 -8.93
C SER A 250 7.04 12.28 -9.25
N ILE A 251 7.69 13.38 -9.59
CA ILE A 251 7.04 14.57 -10.13
C ILE A 251 7.83 14.98 -11.35
N PHE A 252 7.17 15.13 -12.49
CA PHE A 252 7.83 15.55 -13.72
C PHE A 252 7.33 16.92 -14.14
N HIS A 253 8.21 17.92 -14.08
CA HIS A 253 7.84 19.33 -14.30
C HIS A 253 7.30 19.62 -15.71
N LYS A 254 7.58 18.78 -16.71
CA LYS A 254 7.16 19.00 -18.11
C LYS A 254 5.73 18.56 -18.41
N VAL A 255 5.10 17.76 -17.55
CA VAL A 255 3.75 17.23 -17.84
C VAL A 255 2.72 18.35 -17.91
N LYS A 256 1.71 18.16 -18.77
CA LYS A 256 0.52 19.01 -18.80
C LYS A 256 -0.63 18.28 -18.10
N LEU A 257 -1.27 18.97 -17.16
CA LEU A 257 -2.39 18.42 -16.40
C LEU A 257 -3.66 18.30 -17.27
N VAL A 258 -3.91 19.28 -18.14
CA VAL A 258 -5.08 19.29 -19.02
C VAL A 258 -4.62 19.25 -20.48
N ARG A 259 -5.09 18.24 -21.21
CA ARG A 259 -4.79 18.03 -22.63
C ARG A 259 -6.05 18.12 -23.48
N GLU A 260 -7.14 17.55 -22.99
CA GLU A 260 -8.47 17.59 -23.58
C GLU A 260 -9.42 18.33 -22.61
N PRO A 261 -9.46 19.68 -22.62
CA PRO A 261 -10.25 20.43 -21.63
C PRO A 261 -11.76 20.25 -21.84
N THR A 262 -12.51 19.93 -20.76
CA THR A 262 -13.98 19.87 -20.80
C THR A 262 -14.63 21.17 -20.35
N ARG A 263 -13.87 22.09 -19.73
CA ARG A 263 -14.32 23.45 -19.39
C ARG A 263 -13.25 24.51 -19.72
N PRO A 264 -13.61 25.80 -19.79
CA PRO A 264 -12.65 26.86 -20.05
C PRO A 264 -11.53 26.89 -19.01
N LEU A 265 -10.28 26.81 -19.48
CA LEU A 265 -9.10 26.87 -18.62
C LEU A 265 -8.82 28.31 -18.15
N PRO A 266 -8.60 28.53 -16.84
CA PRO A 266 -8.14 29.83 -16.36
C PRO A 266 -6.74 30.14 -16.90
N ASN A 267 -6.34 31.41 -16.80
CA ASN A 267 -4.99 31.85 -17.20
C ASN A 267 -3.92 30.99 -16.49
N GLY A 268 -3.07 30.34 -17.28
CA GLY A 268 -2.02 29.45 -16.78
C GLY A 268 -2.39 27.96 -16.81
N GLY A 269 -3.64 27.57 -17.09
CA GLY A 269 -4.06 26.16 -17.11
C GLY A 269 -3.48 25.31 -18.25
N ASN A 270 -2.99 25.96 -19.29
CA ASN A 270 -2.34 25.37 -20.46
C ASN A 270 -0.79 25.31 -20.33
N LEU A 271 -0.24 25.72 -19.19
CA LEU A 271 1.18 25.61 -18.86
C LEU A 271 1.56 24.16 -18.51
N THR A 272 2.86 23.87 -18.55
CA THR A 272 3.41 22.67 -17.91
C THR A 272 3.21 22.76 -16.39
N LEU A 273 3.20 21.64 -15.68
CA LEU A 273 3.12 21.60 -14.23
C LEU A 273 4.19 22.48 -13.57
N GLY A 274 5.43 22.41 -14.08
CA GLY A 274 6.54 23.20 -13.59
C GLY A 274 6.30 24.70 -13.71
N ASP A 275 5.84 25.15 -14.87
CA ASP A 275 5.57 26.56 -15.13
C ASP A 275 4.32 27.06 -14.40
N LEU A 276 3.28 26.22 -14.28
CA LEU A 276 2.09 26.49 -13.47
C LEU A 276 2.46 26.75 -12.00
N LEU A 277 3.31 25.90 -11.43
CA LEU A 277 3.75 26.04 -10.04
C LEU A 277 4.64 27.27 -9.84
N LYS A 278 5.51 27.60 -10.80
CA LYS A 278 6.27 28.87 -10.80
C LYS A 278 5.34 30.07 -10.89
N TYR A 279 4.36 30.03 -11.79
CA TYR A 279 3.36 31.06 -11.99
C TYR A 279 2.60 31.36 -10.69
N LYS A 280 2.02 30.35 -10.05
CA LYS A 280 1.34 30.51 -8.75
C LYS A 280 2.27 30.99 -7.64
N SER A 281 3.51 30.51 -7.63
CA SER A 281 4.47 30.98 -6.62
C SER A 281 4.86 32.46 -6.80
N GLN A 282 4.87 32.97 -8.03
CA GLN A 282 5.12 34.38 -8.34
C GLN A 282 3.94 35.28 -7.94
N GLU A 283 2.71 34.76 -7.94
CA GLU A 283 1.52 35.44 -7.40
C GLU A 283 1.54 35.53 -5.86
N GLY A 284 2.50 34.88 -5.19
CA GLY A 284 2.66 34.90 -3.74
C GLY A 284 2.15 33.64 -3.03
N VAL A 285 1.64 32.64 -3.76
CA VAL A 285 1.23 31.36 -3.20
C VAL A 285 2.44 30.57 -2.72
N ARG A 286 2.35 29.97 -1.53
CA ARG A 286 3.42 29.12 -0.99
C ARG A 286 3.37 27.74 -1.65
N VAL A 287 4.33 27.49 -2.54
CA VAL A 287 4.43 26.20 -3.23
C VAL A 287 5.55 25.35 -2.66
N LEU A 288 5.20 24.19 -2.08
CA LEU A 288 6.13 23.24 -1.45
C LEU A 288 6.00 21.85 -2.09
N LEU A 289 7.12 21.29 -2.55
CA LEU A 289 7.16 19.94 -3.13
C LEU A 289 8.01 19.04 -2.24
N LEU A 290 7.47 17.88 -1.90
CA LEU A 290 8.16 16.80 -1.19
C LEU A 290 8.24 15.58 -2.11
N VAL A 291 9.34 15.44 -2.82
CA VAL A 291 9.58 14.38 -3.81
C VAL A 291 10.46 13.31 -3.19
N TRP A 292 10.24 12.04 -3.50
CA TRP A 292 11.18 10.98 -3.10
C TRP A 292 12.56 11.22 -3.72
N ASP A 293 13.62 10.96 -2.95
CA ASP A 293 15.03 11.02 -3.39
C ASP A 293 15.47 9.62 -3.84
N ASP A 294 15.49 9.38 -5.16
CA ASP A 294 16.07 8.17 -5.74
C ASP A 294 17.59 8.28 -5.67
N LYS A 295 18.20 7.62 -4.68
CA LYS A 295 19.65 7.63 -4.51
C LYS A 295 20.43 7.10 -5.72
N THR A 296 19.78 6.40 -6.64
CA THR A 296 20.39 5.90 -7.88
C THR A 296 20.36 6.92 -9.02
N SER A 297 19.58 7.99 -8.92
CA SER A 297 19.55 9.11 -9.89
C SER A 297 20.70 10.12 -9.70
N HIS A 298 21.52 9.96 -8.64
CA HIS A 298 22.66 10.83 -8.38
C HIS A 298 23.83 10.50 -9.32
N SER A 299 24.27 11.49 -10.09
CA SER A 299 25.42 11.35 -10.98
C SER A 299 26.68 10.95 -10.22
N LYS A 300 27.16 9.73 -10.47
CA LYS A 300 28.52 9.33 -10.07
C LYS A 300 29.46 9.64 -11.24
N PHE A 301 30.50 10.43 -10.97
CA PHE A 301 31.59 10.72 -11.92
C PHE A 301 31.15 11.38 -13.25
N PHE A 302 30.32 12.43 -13.21
CA PHE A 302 29.93 13.23 -14.38
C PHE A 302 29.19 12.47 -15.49
N ILE A 303 28.67 11.27 -15.20
CA ILE A 303 27.73 10.54 -16.06
C ILE A 303 26.33 10.74 -15.47
N GLU A 304 25.42 11.32 -16.24
CA GLU A 304 24.00 11.38 -15.89
C GLU A 304 23.43 9.96 -16.04
N THR A 305 23.03 9.35 -14.93
CA THR A 305 22.31 8.07 -14.93
C THR A 305 20.85 8.37 -14.67
N GLU A 306 19.97 8.03 -15.62
CA GLU A 306 18.55 7.85 -15.31
C GLU A 306 18.46 6.84 -14.16
N GLY A 307 17.76 7.21 -13.08
CA GLY A 307 17.66 6.36 -11.89
C GLY A 307 17.15 4.96 -12.26
N VAL A 308 17.53 3.94 -11.49
CA VAL A 308 17.12 2.54 -11.74
C VAL A 308 15.58 2.41 -11.71
N MET A 309 14.90 3.34 -11.06
CA MET A 309 13.45 3.39 -10.90
C MET A 309 12.76 4.43 -11.81
N GLN A 310 13.47 5.01 -12.79
CA GLN A 310 12.91 5.95 -13.79
C GLN A 310 12.15 7.15 -13.17
N THR A 311 12.68 7.75 -12.09
CA THR A 311 12.11 8.96 -11.49
C THR A 311 12.72 10.25 -12.05
N HIS A 312 11.95 11.35 -12.00
CA HIS A 312 12.39 12.69 -12.43
C HIS A 312 12.75 13.62 -11.27
N ASP A 313 13.13 13.06 -10.12
CA ASP A 313 13.31 13.77 -8.86
C ASP A 313 14.41 14.85 -8.93
N GLU A 314 15.62 14.49 -9.38
CA GLU A 314 16.74 15.44 -9.49
C GLU A 314 16.53 16.49 -10.60
N GLU A 315 15.94 16.10 -11.73
CA GLU A 315 15.58 17.04 -12.81
C GLU A 315 14.58 18.10 -12.32
N THR A 316 13.51 17.66 -11.66
CA THR A 316 12.48 18.54 -11.10
C THR A 316 13.05 19.44 -10.01
N ARG A 317 13.93 18.94 -9.13
CA ARG A 317 14.63 19.79 -8.16
C ARG A 317 15.49 20.86 -8.84
N LYS A 318 16.26 20.49 -9.88
CA LYS A 318 17.10 21.45 -10.64
C LYS A 318 16.23 22.54 -11.28
N PHE A 319 15.08 22.19 -11.85
CA PHE A 319 14.16 23.13 -12.49
C PHE A 319 13.64 24.22 -11.53
N PHE A 320 13.39 23.88 -10.26
CA PHE A 320 12.87 24.83 -9.26
C PHE A 320 13.96 25.58 -8.47
N LYS A 321 15.24 25.20 -8.58
CA LYS A 321 16.35 25.71 -7.75
C LYS A 321 16.47 27.24 -7.69
N HIS A 322 16.11 27.94 -8.76
CA HIS A 322 16.19 29.40 -8.87
C HIS A 322 14.80 30.08 -8.90
N SER A 323 13.77 29.39 -8.41
CA SER A 323 12.41 29.90 -8.29
C SER A 323 12.01 30.07 -6.82
N SER A 324 10.83 30.66 -6.59
CA SER A 324 10.20 30.75 -5.26
C SER A 324 9.54 29.44 -4.80
N VAL A 325 9.41 28.46 -5.69
CA VAL A 325 8.95 27.10 -5.37
C VAL A 325 10.02 26.38 -4.55
N THR A 326 9.64 25.79 -3.42
CA THR A 326 10.58 25.02 -2.58
C THR A 326 10.40 23.54 -2.83
N CYS A 327 11.33 22.94 -3.59
CA CYS A 327 11.37 21.51 -3.85
C CYS A 327 12.41 20.81 -2.95
N VAL A 328 11.95 19.84 -2.16
CA VAL A 328 12.76 19.05 -1.23
C VAL A 328 12.74 17.59 -1.66
N LEU A 329 13.94 17.05 -1.89
CA LEU A 329 14.15 15.61 -2.05
C LEU A 329 14.19 14.95 -0.68
N ALA A 330 13.27 14.02 -0.46
CA ALA A 330 13.07 13.30 0.77
C ALA A 330 13.57 11.86 0.60
N PRO A 331 14.78 11.54 1.04
CA PRO A 331 15.23 10.16 1.09
C PRO A 331 14.51 9.39 2.19
N ARG A 332 14.23 8.12 1.90
CA ARG A 332 13.66 7.20 2.89
C ARG A 332 14.73 6.83 3.91
N TYR A 333 14.80 7.57 5.01
CA TYR A 333 15.70 7.20 6.11
C TYR A 333 15.06 6.15 7.01
N ALA A 334 15.78 5.06 7.26
CA ALA A 334 15.48 4.26 8.42
C ALA A 334 15.66 5.10 9.68
N SER A 335 14.82 4.84 10.68
CA SER A 335 15.01 5.43 11.99
C SER A 335 16.42 5.16 12.51
N SER A 336 17.06 6.19 13.06
CA SER A 336 18.39 6.09 13.70
C SER A 336 18.44 5.11 14.88
N LYS A 337 17.27 4.58 15.27
CA LYS A 337 17.09 3.59 16.33
C LYS A 337 17.13 2.13 15.84
N LEU A 338 17.29 1.90 14.54
CA LEU A 338 17.54 0.58 13.94
C LEU A 338 19.05 0.28 13.90
N SER A 339 19.45 -0.98 13.72
CA SER A 339 20.87 -1.34 13.52
C SER A 339 21.41 -0.74 12.22
N ILE A 340 22.72 -0.49 12.14
CA ILE A 340 23.36 0.15 10.97
C ILE A 340 23.05 -0.61 9.67
N PHE A 341 23.10 -1.94 9.70
CA PHE A 341 22.72 -2.79 8.56
C PHE A 341 21.27 -2.54 8.12
N LYS A 342 20.32 -2.52 9.07
CA LYS A 342 18.91 -2.21 8.74
C LYS A 342 18.72 -0.78 8.28
N GLN A 343 19.53 0.16 8.76
CA GLN A 343 19.51 1.53 8.29
C GLN A 343 19.91 1.65 6.82
N GLN A 344 20.94 0.91 6.41
CA GLN A 344 21.38 0.83 5.01
C GLN A 344 20.32 0.17 4.13
N VAL A 345 19.75 -0.96 4.57
CA VAL A 345 18.67 -1.66 3.83
C VAL A 345 17.48 -0.75 3.58
N VAL A 346 16.91 -0.11 4.62
CA VAL A 346 15.76 0.78 4.44
C VAL A 346 16.13 2.01 3.60
N GLY A 347 17.35 2.52 3.78
CA GLY A 347 17.87 3.68 3.08
C GLY A 347 18.12 3.48 1.58
N THR A 348 18.18 2.23 1.11
CA THR A 348 18.49 1.89 -0.27
C THR A 348 17.34 1.16 -0.97
N LEU A 349 16.45 0.48 -0.24
CA LEU A 349 15.43 -0.38 -0.84
C LEU A 349 14.01 0.17 -0.84
N TYR A 350 13.66 1.06 0.09
CA TYR A 350 12.28 1.52 0.28
C TYR A 350 12.09 2.97 -0.15
N THR A 351 10.86 3.32 -0.51
CA THR A 351 10.52 4.60 -1.13
C THR A 351 9.56 5.44 -0.30
N HIS A 352 9.40 6.70 -0.68
CA HIS A 352 8.27 7.53 -0.28
C HIS A 352 7.22 7.48 -1.39
N HIS A 353 6.14 6.72 -1.17
CA HIS A 353 5.21 6.34 -2.24
C HIS A 353 3.84 7.06 -2.18
N GLN A 354 3.66 7.98 -1.24
CA GLN A 354 2.46 8.84 -1.14
C GLN A 354 2.35 9.79 -2.35
N LYS A 355 1.17 9.90 -2.94
CA LYS A 355 0.83 10.91 -3.95
C LYS A 355 -0.26 11.82 -3.40
N CYS A 356 0.03 13.10 -3.21
CA CYS A 356 -0.93 14.06 -2.67
C CYS A 356 -0.77 15.45 -3.28
N VAL A 357 -1.90 16.15 -3.46
CA VAL A 357 -1.94 17.58 -3.71
C VAL A 357 -2.83 18.23 -2.65
N ILE A 358 -2.34 19.25 -1.96
CA ILE A 358 -3.07 19.94 -0.89
C ILE A 358 -3.08 21.41 -1.24
N VAL A 359 -4.27 22.00 -1.31
CA VAL A 359 -4.46 23.41 -1.65
C VAL A 359 -5.47 24.05 -0.71
N ASP A 360 -5.40 25.37 -0.59
CA ASP A 360 -6.54 26.12 -0.08
C ASP A 360 -7.53 26.39 -1.22
N GLY A 361 -8.79 26.01 -1.05
CA GLY A 361 -9.88 26.21 -2.01
C GLY A 361 -11.00 27.09 -1.46
N GLN A 362 -11.99 27.39 -2.29
CA GLN A 362 -13.16 28.17 -1.92
C GLN A 362 -14.02 27.41 -0.88
N GLY A 363 -14.35 28.08 0.24
CA GLY A 363 -15.26 27.58 1.27
C GLY A 363 -16.60 28.31 1.23
N HIS A 364 -17.39 28.14 2.30
CA HIS A 364 -18.68 28.84 2.43
C HIS A 364 -18.49 30.36 2.56
N GLY A 365 -19.27 31.14 1.81
CA GLY A 365 -19.20 32.60 1.80
C GLY A 365 -17.85 33.11 1.26
N ASN A 366 -17.19 33.99 2.00
CA ASN A 366 -15.87 34.54 1.63
C ASN A 366 -14.69 33.78 2.28
N ASN A 367 -14.98 32.66 2.95
CA ASN A 367 -13.94 31.87 3.61
C ASN A 367 -13.34 30.85 2.64
N ARG A 368 -12.17 30.36 3.00
CA ARG A 368 -11.44 29.29 2.31
C ARG A 368 -11.36 28.06 3.20
N LYS A 369 -11.13 26.91 2.58
CA LYS A 369 -10.97 25.62 3.23
C LYS A 369 -9.76 24.88 2.66
N ILE A 370 -9.29 23.86 3.35
CA ILE A 370 -8.28 22.95 2.78
C ILE A 370 -8.98 21.88 1.97
N THR A 371 -8.46 21.64 0.77
CA THR A 371 -8.85 20.54 -0.12
C THR A 371 -7.61 19.68 -0.38
N ALA A 372 -7.77 18.36 -0.30
CA ALA A 372 -6.70 17.41 -0.52
C ALA A 372 -7.06 16.40 -1.60
N PHE A 373 -6.11 16.07 -2.45
CA PHE A 373 -6.18 15.01 -3.45
C PHE A 373 -5.22 13.90 -3.03
N LEU A 374 -5.63 12.64 -3.09
CA LEU A 374 -4.76 11.48 -2.90
C LEU A 374 -5.25 10.26 -3.67
N GLY A 375 -4.33 9.36 -4.01
CA GLY A 375 -4.63 8.15 -4.78
C GLY A 375 -3.37 7.49 -5.34
N GLY A 376 -3.51 6.81 -6.48
CA GLY A 376 -2.42 6.15 -7.20
C GLY A 376 -1.68 7.03 -8.22
N LEU A 377 -2.33 8.08 -8.74
CA LEU A 377 -1.72 8.98 -9.73
C LEU A 377 -0.64 9.90 -9.14
N ASP A 378 0.61 9.70 -9.57
CA ASP A 378 1.67 10.71 -9.47
C ASP A 378 1.49 11.77 -10.57
N MET A 379 1.99 12.98 -10.33
CA MET A 379 2.04 14.03 -11.35
C MET A 379 3.32 13.90 -12.17
N CYS A 380 3.42 12.81 -12.93
CA CYS A 380 4.52 12.50 -13.81
C CYS A 380 4.06 11.89 -15.13
N ASP A 381 5.02 11.65 -16.01
CA ASP A 381 4.85 11.12 -17.36
C ASP A 381 4.12 9.78 -17.40
N GLY A 382 3.37 9.52 -18.47
CA GLY A 382 2.62 8.29 -18.70
C GLY A 382 1.34 8.10 -17.87
N ARG A 383 1.05 8.99 -16.92
CA ARG A 383 -0.12 8.87 -16.00
C ARG A 383 -1.39 9.51 -16.55
N TYR A 384 -1.28 10.40 -17.54
CA TYR A 384 -2.47 10.96 -18.18
C TYR A 384 -3.09 9.90 -19.08
N ASP A 385 -4.33 9.55 -18.81
CA ASP A 385 -5.12 8.66 -19.64
C ASP A 385 -6.61 8.94 -19.48
N THR A 386 -7.41 8.32 -20.33
CA THR A 386 -8.87 8.30 -20.28
C THR A 386 -9.38 6.86 -20.35
N PRO A 387 -10.65 6.59 -19.99
CA PRO A 387 -11.25 5.24 -20.07
C PRO A 387 -11.23 4.59 -21.47
N GLN A 388 -10.85 5.31 -22.53
CA GLN A 388 -10.62 4.73 -23.85
C GLN A 388 -9.30 3.95 -23.95
N HIS A 389 -8.31 4.30 -23.12
CA HIS A 389 -7.00 3.67 -23.04
C HIS A 389 -6.33 3.48 -24.41
N ARG A 390 -6.24 4.58 -25.18
CA ARG A 390 -5.74 4.60 -26.55
C ARG A 390 -4.33 3.98 -26.65
N LEU A 391 -4.12 3.02 -27.56
CA LEU A 391 -2.82 2.35 -27.79
C LEU A 391 -1.97 3.04 -28.85
N PHE A 392 -2.61 3.38 -29.97
CA PHE A 392 -2.00 3.96 -31.17
C PHE A 392 -2.61 5.33 -31.52
N GLY A 393 -3.83 5.61 -31.07
CA GLY A 393 -4.48 6.90 -31.26
C GLY A 393 -3.79 8.05 -30.52
N ASP A 394 -3.75 9.23 -31.14
CA ASP A 394 -3.33 10.51 -30.54
C ASP A 394 -1.88 10.55 -30.00
N LEU A 395 -1.01 9.67 -30.50
CA LEU A 395 0.41 9.63 -30.11
C LEU A 395 1.18 10.91 -30.51
N ASP A 396 0.77 11.57 -31.59
CA ASP A 396 1.34 12.81 -32.11
C ASP A 396 0.60 14.08 -31.63
N THR A 397 -0.49 13.92 -30.87
CA THR A 397 -1.32 15.01 -30.32
C THR A 397 -1.35 14.98 -28.78
N VAL A 398 -2.26 14.19 -28.18
CA VAL A 398 -2.53 14.14 -26.73
C VAL A 398 -1.35 13.53 -25.96
N PHE A 399 -0.71 12.51 -26.52
CA PHE A 399 0.41 11.81 -25.88
C PHE A 399 1.77 12.25 -26.44
N LYS A 400 1.78 13.31 -27.25
CA LYS A 400 3.01 13.90 -27.75
C LYS A 400 3.89 14.34 -26.57
N ASP A 401 5.15 13.94 -26.60
CA ASP A 401 6.15 14.20 -25.54
C ASP A 401 5.83 13.52 -24.19
N ASP A 402 4.88 12.57 -24.15
CA ASP A 402 4.48 11.80 -22.97
C ASP A 402 4.24 10.31 -23.31
N PHE A 403 5.04 9.77 -24.23
CA PHE A 403 5.01 8.35 -24.55
C PHE A 403 5.65 7.54 -23.42
N HIS A 404 4.89 6.61 -22.85
CA HIS A 404 5.36 5.71 -21.79
C HIS A 404 5.11 4.25 -22.16
N ASN A 405 6.17 3.44 -22.23
CA ASN A 405 6.07 1.98 -22.27
C ASN A 405 7.42 1.33 -21.88
N PRO A 406 7.64 0.98 -20.60
CA PRO A 406 8.90 0.42 -20.12
C PRO A 406 9.03 -1.10 -20.39
N THR A 407 8.06 -1.72 -21.07
CA THR A 407 8.14 -3.14 -21.47
C THR A 407 9.12 -3.34 -22.62
N PHE A 408 9.27 -2.33 -23.48
CA PHE A 408 10.13 -2.39 -24.66
C PHE A 408 11.36 -1.48 -24.49
N PRO A 409 12.45 -1.75 -25.22
CA PRO A 409 13.61 -0.86 -25.24
C PRO A 409 13.25 0.55 -25.71
N PRO A 410 14.00 1.58 -25.29
CA PRO A 410 13.83 2.94 -25.78
C PRO A 410 13.89 3.03 -27.31
N GLY A 411 13.11 3.95 -27.90
CA GLY A 411 13.07 4.18 -29.35
C GLY A 411 11.89 3.54 -30.08
N LYS A 412 11.09 2.70 -29.41
CA LYS A 412 9.77 2.26 -29.92
C LYS A 412 8.71 3.25 -29.46
N MET A 413 7.87 3.72 -30.39
CA MET A 413 6.84 4.74 -30.11
C MET A 413 5.40 4.19 -30.13
N ALA A 414 5.21 2.88 -30.27
CA ALA A 414 3.90 2.24 -30.22
C ALA A 414 4.03 0.72 -29.95
N PRO A 415 3.00 0.08 -29.33
CA PRO A 415 1.90 0.74 -28.63
C PRO A 415 2.42 1.46 -27.37
N ARG A 416 1.76 2.55 -26.96
CA ARG A 416 1.98 3.07 -25.61
C ARG A 416 1.43 2.08 -24.59
N GLN A 417 1.81 2.22 -23.32
CA GLN A 417 1.18 1.51 -22.22
C GLN A 417 0.08 2.40 -21.62
N PRO A 418 -1.21 2.07 -21.81
CA PRO A 418 -2.29 2.76 -21.10
C PRO A 418 -2.20 2.61 -19.60
N TRP A 419 -2.75 3.58 -18.88
CA TRP A 419 -2.61 3.75 -17.44
C TRP A 419 -3.98 3.88 -16.79
N HIS A 420 -4.47 2.78 -16.23
CA HIS A 420 -5.70 2.75 -15.44
C HIS A 420 -5.39 2.98 -13.96
N ASP A 421 -6.01 3.99 -13.35
CA ASP A 421 -5.72 4.34 -11.96
C ASP A 421 -6.90 5.02 -11.24
N LEU A 422 -6.80 5.11 -9.92
CA LEU A 422 -7.83 5.67 -9.03
C LEU A 422 -7.27 6.81 -8.21
N HIS A 423 -8.06 7.87 -8.07
CA HIS A 423 -7.72 9.02 -7.23
C HIS A 423 -8.97 9.56 -6.53
N CYS A 424 -8.80 10.41 -5.52
CA CYS A 424 -9.92 11.07 -4.88
C CYS A 424 -9.59 12.50 -4.47
N LYS A 425 -10.63 13.34 -4.35
CA LYS A 425 -10.60 14.67 -3.73
C LYS A 425 -11.38 14.59 -2.42
N ILE A 426 -10.79 15.14 -1.37
CA ILE A 426 -11.30 15.14 0.00
C ILE A 426 -11.47 16.60 0.43
N GLU A 427 -12.69 16.92 0.87
CA GLU A 427 -13.06 18.22 1.40
C GLU A 427 -13.68 18.06 2.80
N GLY A 428 -13.48 19.06 3.65
CA GLY A 428 -13.92 19.03 5.05
C GLY A 428 -12.81 18.60 6.01
N PRO A 429 -13.15 18.19 7.26
CA PRO A 429 -12.18 17.93 8.31
C PRO A 429 -11.05 16.95 7.97
N ALA A 430 -11.32 15.91 7.18
CA ALA A 430 -10.32 14.91 6.79
C ALA A 430 -9.19 15.48 5.93
N ALA A 431 -9.43 16.56 5.18
CA ALA A 431 -8.38 17.21 4.38
C ALA A 431 -7.24 17.78 5.27
N TYR A 432 -7.57 18.18 6.51
CA TYR A 432 -6.56 18.64 7.48
C TYR A 432 -5.71 17.50 8.02
N ASP A 433 -6.20 16.26 8.08
CA ASP A 433 -5.37 15.11 8.46
C ASP A 433 -4.32 14.81 7.39
N VAL A 434 -4.66 14.97 6.10
CA VAL A 434 -3.71 14.89 4.97
C VAL A 434 -2.67 16.02 5.06
N LEU A 435 -3.09 17.25 5.42
CA LEU A 435 -2.17 18.36 5.67
C LEU A 435 -1.24 18.07 6.86
N ILE A 436 -1.74 17.57 7.98
CA ILE A 436 -0.93 17.19 9.14
C ILE A 436 0.12 16.16 8.73
N ASN A 437 -0.25 15.16 7.93
CA ASN A 437 0.70 14.19 7.39
C ASN A 437 1.82 14.87 6.58
N PHE A 438 1.47 15.80 5.67
CA PHE A 438 2.45 16.57 4.91
C PHE A 438 3.41 17.34 5.83
N GLU A 439 2.88 18.11 6.78
CA GLU A 439 3.70 18.94 7.67
C GLU A 439 4.64 18.10 8.55
N GLN A 440 4.15 16.96 9.05
CA GLN A 440 4.95 16.02 9.84
C GLN A 440 6.15 15.48 9.06
N ARG A 441 5.95 15.17 7.77
CA ARG A 441 7.01 14.72 6.85
C ARG A 441 7.94 15.86 6.46
N TRP A 442 7.40 17.03 6.14
CA TRP A 442 8.17 18.22 5.78
C TRP A 442 9.19 18.57 6.86
N ARG A 443 8.72 18.71 8.11
CA ARG A 443 9.57 19.01 9.28
C ARG A 443 10.64 17.94 9.55
N LYS A 444 10.45 16.72 9.05
CA LYS A 444 11.45 15.66 9.14
C LYS A 444 12.49 15.77 8.04
N ALA A 445 12.06 16.00 6.80
CA ALA A 445 12.93 16.11 5.64
C ALA A 445 13.85 17.35 5.72
N THR A 446 13.36 18.48 6.25
CA THR A 446 14.13 19.74 6.35
C THR A 446 15.05 19.85 7.56
N LYS A 447 15.00 18.89 8.50
CA LYS A 447 15.70 18.96 9.80
C LYS A 447 17.20 19.27 9.69
N TRP A 448 17.90 18.63 8.75
CA TRP A 448 19.36 18.79 8.62
C TRP A 448 19.75 20.09 7.91
N ALA A 449 18.94 20.55 6.95
CA ALA A 449 19.12 21.84 6.29
C ALA A 449 18.96 22.99 7.31
N GLU A 450 18.00 22.89 8.22
CA GLU A 450 17.80 23.83 9.33
C GLU A 450 19.00 23.84 10.30
N PHE A 451 19.55 22.67 10.64
CA PHE A 451 20.69 22.57 11.54
C PHE A 451 21.97 23.15 10.92
N GLY A 452 22.25 22.87 9.64
CA GLY A 452 23.42 23.40 8.93
C GLY A 452 23.40 24.93 8.76
N SER A 453 22.21 25.53 8.57
CA SER A 453 22.05 26.98 8.46
C SER A 453 22.31 27.72 9.77
N ARG A 454 22.04 27.11 10.93
CA ARG A 454 22.35 27.69 12.26
C ARG A 454 23.86 27.92 12.48
N PHE A 455 24.73 27.16 11.81
CA PHE A 455 26.18 27.36 11.88
C PHE A 455 26.70 28.42 10.89
N LYS A 456 25.92 28.83 9.89
CA LYS A 456 26.37 29.75 8.83
C LYS A 456 26.14 31.25 9.12
N LYS A 457 25.55 31.66 10.26
CA LYS A 457 25.23 33.08 10.59
C LYS A 457 24.56 33.86 9.45
N ILE A 458 23.93 33.18 8.48
CA ILE A 458 23.12 33.81 7.44
C ILE A 458 21.67 33.77 7.94
N SER A 459 21.13 34.93 8.29
CA SER A 459 19.77 35.11 8.79
C SER A 459 18.73 35.00 7.68
N ARG A 460 18.70 33.91 6.91
CA ARG A 460 17.49 33.57 6.16
C ARG A 460 16.57 32.82 7.12
N TRP A 461 15.54 33.52 7.59
CA TRP A 461 14.43 32.95 8.35
C TRP A 461 13.85 31.77 7.55
N HIS A 462 14.07 30.53 8.02
CA HIS A 462 13.58 29.31 7.37
C HIS A 462 12.63 28.49 8.27
N ASP A 463 12.29 29.02 9.46
CA ASP A 463 11.27 28.44 10.36
C ASP A 463 9.82 28.72 9.87
N ASP A 464 9.66 29.31 8.68
CA ASP A 464 8.40 29.91 8.17
C ASP A 464 7.93 29.34 6.81
N ALA A 465 8.49 28.20 6.38
CA ALA A 465 8.10 27.61 5.08
C ALA A 465 6.66 27.07 5.09
N LEU A 466 6.24 26.45 6.19
CA LEU A 466 4.87 25.98 6.40
C LEU A 466 4.00 27.13 6.88
N ILE A 467 2.87 27.35 6.21
CA ILE A 467 1.90 28.37 6.61
C ILE A 467 1.16 27.91 7.86
N LYS A 468 1.09 28.81 8.85
CA LYS A 468 0.25 28.64 10.04
C LYS A 468 -1.19 29.05 9.71
N ILE A 469 -1.94 28.12 9.11
CA ILE A 469 -3.29 28.37 8.61
C ILE A 469 -4.24 28.86 9.70
N GLU A 470 -4.01 28.47 10.96
CA GLU A 470 -4.79 28.89 12.13
C GLU A 470 -4.67 30.39 12.43
N ARG A 471 -3.70 31.08 11.81
CA ARG A 471 -3.50 32.53 11.93
C ARG A 471 -4.22 33.33 10.84
N ILE A 472 -4.77 32.66 9.83
CA ILE A 472 -5.46 33.29 8.70
C ILE A 472 -6.96 33.19 8.96
N SER A 473 -7.57 34.29 9.38
CA SER A 473 -8.95 34.30 9.88
C SER A 473 -10.01 33.91 8.87
N TRP A 474 -9.72 34.04 7.57
CA TRP A 474 -10.62 33.65 6.48
C TRP A 474 -10.34 32.24 5.93
N ILE A 475 -9.39 31.49 6.51
CA ILE A 475 -9.28 30.04 6.26
C ILE A 475 -9.93 29.35 7.46
N ASN A 476 -11.10 28.74 7.25
CA ASN A 476 -11.71 27.89 8.26
C ASN A 476 -10.69 26.78 8.59
N SER A 477 -10.21 26.71 9.81
CA SER A 477 -9.16 25.76 10.18
C SER A 477 -9.29 25.32 11.64
N PRO A 478 -8.82 24.11 11.97
CA PRO A 478 -8.73 23.68 13.36
C PRO A 478 -7.85 24.62 14.17
N SER A 479 -8.24 24.88 15.41
CA SER A 479 -7.51 25.73 16.35
C SER A 479 -7.68 25.22 17.78
N GLN A 480 -7.06 25.89 18.77
CA GLN A 480 -7.21 25.51 20.17
C GLN A 480 -8.69 25.49 20.64
N ASN A 481 -9.55 26.32 20.04
CA ASN A 481 -10.97 26.41 20.37
C ASN A 481 -11.88 25.66 19.37
N ILE A 482 -11.35 25.24 18.23
CA ILE A 482 -12.10 24.55 17.16
C ILE A 482 -11.43 23.19 16.92
N PRO A 483 -11.95 22.11 17.54
CA PRO A 483 -11.46 20.77 17.28
C PRO A 483 -11.53 20.42 15.79
N LEU A 484 -10.68 19.48 15.35
CA LEU A 484 -10.59 19.06 13.95
C LEU A 484 -11.93 18.63 13.33
N ASP A 485 -12.83 18.02 14.11
CA ASP A 485 -14.12 17.50 13.63
C ASP A 485 -15.30 18.41 13.96
N HIS A 486 -15.04 19.68 14.27
CA HIS A 486 -16.07 20.64 14.66
C HIS A 486 -17.01 20.97 13.47
N PRO A 487 -18.34 21.11 13.67
CA PRO A 487 -19.30 21.37 12.59
C PRO A 487 -19.03 22.61 11.74
N SER A 488 -18.30 23.60 12.27
CA SER A 488 -17.89 24.78 11.48
C SER A 488 -16.88 24.48 10.37
N LEU A 489 -16.25 23.30 10.40
CA LEU A 489 -15.32 22.83 9.39
C LEU A 489 -16.00 21.90 8.37
N TRP A 490 -17.26 21.54 8.60
CA TRP A 490 -18.03 20.68 7.71
C TRP A 490 -18.35 21.42 6.41
N VAL A 491 -18.29 20.67 5.32
CA VAL A 491 -18.65 21.14 3.97
C VAL A 491 -20.05 20.69 3.56
N THR A 492 -20.59 19.70 4.29
CA THR A 492 -21.92 19.11 4.15
C THR A 492 -22.51 18.93 5.55
N ALA A 493 -23.80 19.16 5.71
CA ALA A 493 -24.45 18.94 7.00
C ALA A 493 -24.68 17.45 7.26
N GLU A 494 -24.76 17.03 8.54
CA GLU A 494 -24.86 15.61 8.89
C GLU A 494 -26.15 14.95 8.35
N ASP A 495 -27.24 15.73 8.22
CA ASP A 495 -28.54 15.31 7.71
C ASP A 495 -28.63 15.32 6.17
N GLU A 496 -27.64 15.88 5.47
CA GLU A 496 -27.60 15.87 4.01
C GLU A 496 -27.17 14.48 3.47
N PRO A 497 -27.89 13.91 2.49
CA PRO A 497 -27.53 12.61 1.90
C PRO A 497 -26.13 12.56 1.27
N GLU A 498 -25.64 13.71 0.78
CA GLU A 498 -24.31 13.85 0.18
C GLU A 498 -23.18 13.94 1.21
N ASN A 499 -23.48 13.89 2.51
CA ASN A 499 -22.47 13.84 3.56
C ASN A 499 -21.59 12.59 3.44
N TRP A 500 -20.30 12.76 3.74
CA TRP A 500 -19.34 11.67 3.83
C TRP A 500 -18.68 11.63 5.19
N HIS A 501 -18.53 10.42 5.71
CA HIS A 501 -17.62 10.14 6.81
C HIS A 501 -16.31 9.62 6.20
N VAL A 502 -15.21 10.28 6.51
CA VAL A 502 -13.90 10.04 5.88
C VAL A 502 -12.84 9.82 6.93
N GLN A 503 -11.99 8.81 6.74
CA GLN A 503 -10.88 8.51 7.64
C GLN A 503 -9.58 8.36 6.85
N VAL A 504 -8.53 9.03 7.31
CA VAL A 504 -7.19 8.94 6.70
C VAL A 504 -6.37 7.83 7.35
N PHE A 505 -5.73 7.01 6.54
CA PHE A 505 -4.88 5.90 6.95
C PHE A 505 -3.48 6.04 6.38
N ARG A 506 -2.48 5.47 7.07
CA ARG A 506 -1.08 5.49 6.62
C ARG A 506 -0.35 4.18 6.89
N SER A 507 0.68 3.98 6.08
CA SER A 507 1.83 3.15 6.40
C SER A 507 3.01 4.09 6.56
N ILE A 508 3.46 4.36 7.78
CA ILE A 508 4.59 5.28 8.02
C ILE A 508 5.25 5.04 9.38
N ASP A 509 6.52 5.40 9.53
CA ASP A 509 7.24 5.26 10.79
C ASP A 509 7.93 6.55 11.26
N SER A 510 8.40 6.55 12.51
CA SER A 510 9.13 7.69 13.11
C SER A 510 10.47 8.03 12.43
N GLY A 511 10.93 7.18 11.50
CA GLY A 511 12.05 7.46 10.59
C GLY A 511 11.69 8.47 9.50
N SER A 512 10.41 8.59 9.13
CA SER A 512 9.92 9.44 8.04
C SER A 512 9.10 10.65 8.47
N ILE A 513 8.80 10.79 9.76
CA ILE A 513 8.09 11.97 10.28
C ILE A 513 8.69 12.55 11.56
N LYS A 514 8.28 13.78 11.87
CA LYS A 514 8.44 14.45 13.17
C LYS A 514 7.07 14.57 13.82
N GLY A 515 6.94 14.19 15.09
CA GLY A 515 5.70 14.32 15.85
C GLY A 515 5.30 13.06 16.62
N PHE A 516 5.74 11.88 16.18
CA PHE A 516 5.46 10.66 16.93
C PHE A 516 6.07 10.68 18.34
N PRO A 517 5.32 10.18 19.34
CA PRO A 517 5.79 10.11 20.72
C PRO A 517 6.99 9.18 20.83
N LYS A 518 7.90 9.49 21.76
CA LYS A 518 9.06 8.63 22.04
C LYS A 518 8.74 7.53 23.06
N ASN A 519 7.72 7.74 23.88
CA ASN A 519 7.30 6.82 24.93
C ASN A 519 6.25 5.83 24.39
N VAL A 520 6.41 4.54 24.70
CA VAL A 520 5.54 3.46 24.20
C VAL A 520 4.08 3.62 24.66
N HIS A 521 3.84 4.00 25.91
CA HIS A 521 2.47 4.23 26.40
C HIS A 521 1.80 5.40 25.68
N ALA A 522 2.55 6.47 25.40
CA ALA A 522 2.03 7.59 24.62
C ALA A 522 1.78 7.21 23.15
N ALA A 523 2.61 6.35 22.56
CA ALA A 523 2.39 5.80 21.22
C ALA A 523 1.13 4.94 21.16
N LYS A 524 0.93 4.06 22.15
CA LYS A 524 -0.26 3.22 22.27
C LYS A 524 -1.54 4.04 22.44
N LYS A 525 -1.50 5.13 23.23
CA LYS A 525 -2.63 6.07 23.35
C LYS A 525 -3.00 6.77 22.04
N GLN A 526 -2.11 6.76 21.05
CA GLN A 526 -2.34 7.26 19.70
C GLN A 526 -2.52 6.12 18.68
N ASN A 527 -2.78 4.90 19.14
CA ASN A 527 -2.97 3.70 18.33
C ASN A 527 -1.77 3.35 17.42
N LEU A 528 -0.56 3.70 17.84
CA LEU A 528 0.68 3.39 17.11
C LEU A 528 1.34 2.12 17.64
N VAL A 529 1.90 1.32 16.74
CA VAL A 529 2.66 0.11 17.09
C VAL A 529 4.10 0.47 17.39
N CYS A 530 4.62 -0.05 18.50
CA CYS A 530 6.05 0.02 18.80
C CYS A 530 6.69 -1.33 18.50
N ALA A 531 7.75 -1.34 17.69
CA ALA A 531 8.52 -2.55 17.39
C ALA A 531 10.01 -2.26 17.56
N LYS A 532 10.66 -2.93 18.53
CA LYS A 532 11.99 -2.54 19.05
C LYS A 532 11.99 -1.08 19.49
N ASN A 533 12.60 -0.21 18.69
CA ASN A 533 12.74 1.21 18.98
C ASN A 533 11.98 2.09 17.96
N LEU A 534 11.28 1.47 17.01
CA LEU A 534 10.53 2.14 15.96
C LEU A 534 9.07 2.29 16.37
N VAL A 535 8.49 3.45 16.08
CA VAL A 535 7.05 3.72 16.21
C VAL A 535 6.50 3.74 14.80
N ILE A 536 5.46 2.93 14.57
CA ILE A 536 4.91 2.57 13.26
C ILE A 536 3.41 2.81 13.28
N ASP A 537 2.93 3.49 12.26
CA ASP A 537 1.53 3.56 11.87
C ASP A 537 1.33 2.53 10.73
N LYS A 538 0.45 1.56 10.96
CA LYS A 538 0.08 0.50 10.00
C LYS A 538 -1.43 0.49 9.75
N SER A 539 -2.06 1.65 9.92
CA SER A 539 -3.51 1.80 9.87
C SER A 539 -4.12 1.41 8.53
N ILE A 540 -3.38 1.49 7.41
CA ILE A 540 -3.86 0.99 6.09
C ILE A 540 -4.17 -0.50 6.16
N GLN A 541 -3.22 -1.33 6.60
CA GLN A 541 -3.44 -2.77 6.70
C GLN A 541 -4.62 -3.08 7.63
N MET A 542 -4.73 -2.36 8.75
CA MET A 542 -5.84 -2.55 9.69
C MET A 542 -7.19 -2.16 9.09
N ALA A 543 -7.25 -1.09 8.29
CA ALA A 543 -8.45 -0.66 7.59
C ALA A 543 -8.90 -1.69 6.55
N TYR A 544 -7.97 -2.24 5.77
CA TYR A 544 -8.27 -3.34 4.84
C TYR A 544 -8.82 -4.58 5.58
N ILE A 545 -8.18 -5.00 6.67
CA ILE A 545 -8.64 -6.14 7.47
C ILE A 545 -10.06 -5.89 8.01
N GLN A 546 -10.32 -4.71 8.59
CA GLN A 546 -11.64 -4.37 9.11
C GLN A 546 -12.70 -4.36 8.00
N ALA A 547 -12.41 -3.74 6.86
CA ALA A 547 -13.33 -3.69 5.73
C ALA A 547 -13.66 -5.10 5.19
N ILE A 548 -12.64 -5.96 5.03
CA ILE A 548 -12.84 -7.35 4.59
C ILE A 548 -13.65 -8.15 5.62
N ARG A 549 -13.31 -8.04 6.91
CA ARG A 549 -14.02 -8.76 7.98
C ARG A 549 -15.46 -8.29 8.14
N SER A 550 -15.77 -7.03 7.85
CA SER A 550 -17.13 -6.48 7.89
C SER A 550 -17.97 -6.75 6.64
N ALA A 551 -17.35 -7.13 5.52
CA ALA A 551 -18.02 -7.36 4.25
C ALA A 551 -19.09 -8.47 4.32
N GLN A 552 -20.22 -8.22 3.65
CA GLN A 552 -21.41 -9.06 3.68
C GLN A 552 -21.83 -9.62 2.32
N HIS A 553 -21.63 -8.87 1.23
CA HIS A 553 -22.16 -9.18 -0.09
C HIS A 553 -21.05 -9.34 -1.14
N SER A 554 -20.21 -8.33 -1.32
CA SER A 554 -19.14 -8.39 -2.32
C SER A 554 -17.97 -7.47 -2.02
N ILE A 555 -16.82 -7.82 -2.58
CA ILE A 555 -15.61 -7.00 -2.58
C ILE A 555 -15.10 -6.87 -4.01
N TYR A 556 -14.86 -5.63 -4.44
CA TYR A 556 -14.23 -5.30 -5.72
C TYR A 556 -12.89 -4.61 -5.46
N ILE A 557 -11.79 -5.18 -5.94
CA ILE A 557 -10.43 -4.68 -5.73
C ILE A 557 -9.79 -4.39 -7.07
N GLU A 558 -9.16 -3.23 -7.19
CA GLU A 558 -8.22 -2.93 -8.26
C GLU A 558 -6.87 -2.59 -7.64
N ASN A 559 -5.84 -3.38 -7.95
CA ASN A 559 -4.53 -3.20 -7.34
C ASN A 559 -3.38 -3.53 -8.29
N GLN A 560 -2.30 -2.74 -8.25
CA GLN A 560 -1.08 -3.02 -9.00
C GLN A 560 -0.40 -4.34 -8.59
N TYR A 561 -0.47 -4.70 -7.30
CA TYR A 561 0.10 -5.94 -6.79
C TYR A 561 -0.93 -6.69 -5.95
N PHE A 562 -0.84 -8.01 -5.95
CA PHE A 562 -1.66 -8.87 -5.10
C PHE A 562 -0.82 -10.01 -4.52
N ILE A 563 -0.08 -9.71 -3.45
CA ILE A 563 0.90 -10.58 -2.81
C ILE A 563 0.77 -10.48 -1.29
N GLY A 564 0.66 -11.62 -0.62
CA GLY A 564 0.62 -11.60 0.84
C GLY A 564 0.29 -12.94 1.47
N SER A 565 0.29 -12.91 2.80
CA SER A 565 0.02 -14.06 3.67
C SER A 565 0.99 -15.23 3.41
N SER A 566 2.27 -14.92 3.20
CA SER A 566 3.28 -15.92 2.78
C SER A 566 3.40 -17.10 3.72
N PHE A 567 3.16 -16.91 5.02
CA PHE A 567 3.14 -17.99 6.02
C PHE A 567 2.14 -19.12 5.71
N ALA A 568 1.13 -18.86 4.87
CA ALA A 568 0.13 -19.83 4.43
C ALA A 568 0.33 -20.30 2.98
N TRP A 569 1.34 -19.82 2.25
CA TRP A 569 1.65 -20.30 0.91
C TRP A 569 2.01 -21.79 0.89
N PRO A 570 1.76 -22.49 -0.23
CA PRO A 570 2.14 -23.91 -0.35
C PRO A 570 3.66 -24.10 -0.30
N ASN A 571 4.43 -23.16 -0.86
CA ASN A 571 5.89 -23.11 -0.79
C ASN A 571 6.37 -21.72 -0.33
N TYR A 572 7.64 -21.60 0.07
CA TYR A 572 8.26 -20.31 0.46
C TYR A 572 7.56 -19.59 1.63
N LYS A 573 7.14 -20.35 2.65
CA LYS A 573 6.41 -19.80 3.82
C LYS A 573 7.17 -18.73 4.61
N SER A 574 8.49 -18.64 4.43
CA SER A 574 9.37 -17.69 5.10
C SER A 574 9.74 -16.46 4.26
N ALA A 575 9.04 -16.21 3.13
CA ALA A 575 9.32 -15.06 2.26
C ALA A 575 9.10 -13.69 2.96
N GLY A 576 8.34 -13.69 4.07
CA GLY A 576 8.15 -12.51 4.92
C GLY A 576 7.13 -11.50 4.36
N ALA A 577 6.28 -11.94 3.42
CA ALA A 577 5.10 -11.19 2.98
C ALA A 577 3.91 -11.46 3.90
N ASP A 578 4.04 -11.04 5.16
CA ASP A 578 3.16 -11.44 6.26
C ASP A 578 1.84 -10.65 6.38
N ASN A 579 1.54 -9.76 5.43
CA ASN A 579 0.26 -9.03 5.42
C ASN A 579 -0.93 -9.99 5.29
N LEU A 580 -2.05 -9.64 5.93
CA LEU A 580 -3.20 -10.55 6.08
C LEU A 580 -4.24 -10.44 4.97
N ILE A 581 -4.08 -9.54 4.00
CA ILE A 581 -5.17 -9.19 3.08
C ILE A 581 -5.63 -10.40 2.25
N PRO A 582 -4.75 -11.15 1.58
CA PRO A 582 -5.18 -12.31 0.80
C PRO A 582 -5.83 -13.42 1.63
N ILE A 583 -5.30 -13.75 2.81
CA ILE A 583 -5.90 -14.80 3.65
C ILE A 583 -7.23 -14.37 4.27
N GLU A 584 -7.40 -13.09 4.66
CA GLU A 584 -8.68 -12.58 5.17
C GLU A 584 -9.78 -12.65 4.10
N LEU A 585 -9.45 -12.38 2.83
CA LEU A 585 -10.39 -12.54 1.71
C LEU A 585 -10.82 -14.01 1.54
N ALA A 586 -9.84 -14.94 1.52
CA ALA A 586 -10.14 -16.37 1.41
C ALA A 586 -10.98 -16.87 2.59
N LEU A 587 -10.62 -16.49 3.83
CA LEU A 587 -11.35 -16.88 5.02
C LEU A 587 -12.76 -16.27 5.07
N LYS A 588 -12.93 -15.02 4.64
CA LYS A 588 -14.25 -14.39 4.49
C LYS A 588 -15.13 -15.18 3.52
N ILE A 589 -14.61 -15.59 2.37
CA ILE A 589 -15.33 -16.46 1.43
C ILE A 589 -15.71 -17.78 2.11
N THR A 590 -14.77 -18.46 2.79
CA THR A 590 -15.08 -19.72 3.47
C THR A 590 -16.14 -19.57 4.57
N CYS A 591 -16.14 -18.45 5.29
CA CYS A 591 -17.18 -18.15 6.27
C CYS A 591 -18.56 -18.05 5.60
N LYS A 592 -18.65 -17.36 4.45
CA LYS A 592 -19.90 -17.18 3.72
C LYS A 592 -20.39 -18.50 3.11
N ILE A 593 -19.48 -19.33 2.60
CA ILE A 593 -19.79 -20.70 2.16
C ILE A 593 -20.36 -21.54 3.30
N ARG A 594 -19.73 -21.53 4.49
CA ARG A 594 -20.22 -22.26 5.67
C ARG A 594 -21.59 -21.79 6.13
N ALA A 595 -21.88 -20.49 5.97
CA ALA A 595 -23.14 -19.88 6.35
C ALA A 595 -24.25 -20.06 5.27
N ASP A 596 -23.94 -20.68 4.12
CA ASP A 596 -24.82 -20.72 2.95
C ASP A 596 -25.26 -19.31 2.49
N GLU A 597 -24.36 -18.34 2.61
CA GLU A 597 -24.59 -16.96 2.22
C GLU A 597 -23.83 -16.64 0.93
N ARG A 598 -24.49 -15.93 0.01
CA ARG A 598 -23.85 -15.56 -1.25
C ARG A 598 -22.84 -14.45 -1.03
N PHE A 599 -21.63 -14.63 -1.58
CA PHE A 599 -20.55 -13.66 -1.51
C PHE A 599 -19.62 -13.79 -2.71
N THR A 600 -19.07 -12.67 -3.20
CA THR A 600 -18.10 -12.68 -4.30
C THR A 600 -16.97 -11.68 -4.08
N VAL A 601 -15.75 -12.07 -4.44
CA VAL A 601 -14.58 -11.19 -4.55
C VAL A 601 -14.12 -11.12 -6.01
N TYR A 602 -14.00 -9.90 -6.51
CA TYR A 602 -13.46 -9.56 -7.82
C TYR A 602 -12.14 -8.83 -7.65
N VAL A 603 -11.08 -9.28 -8.32
CA VAL A 603 -9.75 -8.68 -8.24
C VAL A 603 -9.24 -8.36 -9.64
N VAL A 604 -8.99 -7.08 -9.92
CA VAL A 604 -8.37 -6.59 -11.16
C VAL A 604 -6.93 -6.20 -10.86
N ILE A 605 -5.99 -6.81 -11.57
CA ILE A 605 -4.55 -6.62 -11.43
C ILE A 605 -3.93 -6.40 -12.82
N PRO A 606 -2.73 -5.82 -12.94
CA PRO A 606 -2.11 -5.69 -14.24
C PRO A 606 -1.78 -7.09 -14.80
N MET A 607 -1.73 -7.22 -16.13
CA MET A 607 -1.40 -8.51 -16.76
C MET A 607 -0.02 -9.00 -16.28
N TRP A 608 0.94 -8.07 -16.19
CA TRP A 608 2.20 -8.23 -15.47
C TRP A 608 2.59 -6.90 -14.79
N PRO A 609 3.38 -6.93 -13.70
CA PRO A 609 4.01 -5.74 -13.13
C PRO A 609 4.86 -4.99 -14.15
N GLU A 610 4.82 -3.66 -14.14
CA GLU A 610 5.54 -2.81 -15.07
C GLU A 610 7.04 -3.14 -15.19
N GLY A 611 7.54 -3.04 -16.43
CA GLY A 611 8.87 -3.46 -16.82
C GLY A 611 8.83 -4.66 -17.77
N VAL A 612 10.01 -5.21 -18.07
CA VAL A 612 10.15 -6.34 -19.01
C VAL A 612 9.62 -7.63 -18.35
N PRO A 613 8.59 -8.29 -18.91
CA PRO A 613 7.94 -9.47 -18.31
C PRO A 613 8.88 -10.64 -18.03
N SER A 614 9.91 -10.82 -18.86
CA SER A 614 10.90 -11.88 -18.74
C SER A 614 12.05 -11.55 -17.77
N SER A 615 12.07 -10.34 -17.19
CA SER A 615 13.10 -9.96 -16.22
C SER A 615 12.96 -10.74 -14.91
N ALA A 616 14.07 -10.90 -14.19
CA ALA A 616 14.10 -11.66 -12.94
C ALA A 616 13.16 -11.06 -11.87
N SER A 617 13.08 -9.73 -11.77
CA SER A 617 12.20 -9.04 -10.83
C SER A 617 10.72 -9.29 -11.12
N VAL A 618 10.30 -9.08 -12.38
CA VAL A 618 8.90 -9.29 -12.78
C VAL A 618 8.50 -10.76 -12.64
N GLN A 619 9.37 -11.69 -13.06
CA GLN A 619 9.11 -13.12 -12.91
C GLN A 619 9.00 -13.56 -11.44
N GLU A 620 9.79 -12.99 -10.54
CA GLU A 620 9.70 -13.32 -9.12
C GLU A 620 8.43 -12.74 -8.47
N ILE A 621 8.03 -11.52 -8.82
CA ILE A 621 6.77 -10.92 -8.36
C ILE A 621 5.57 -11.77 -8.82
N LEU A 622 5.55 -12.17 -10.10
CA LEU A 622 4.51 -13.06 -10.63
C LEU A 622 4.49 -14.43 -9.93
N TYR A 623 5.67 -14.92 -9.51
CA TYR A 623 5.76 -16.15 -8.73
C TYR A 623 5.09 -16.00 -7.36
N TRP A 624 5.34 -14.90 -6.64
CA TRP A 624 4.68 -14.59 -5.36
C TRP A 624 3.17 -14.40 -5.51
N GLN A 625 2.73 -13.74 -6.57
CA GLN A 625 1.32 -13.62 -6.91
C GLN A 625 0.69 -15.00 -7.15
N GLY A 626 1.37 -15.87 -7.90
CA GLY A 626 0.93 -17.25 -8.13
C GLY A 626 0.83 -18.08 -6.85
N GLN A 627 1.79 -17.95 -5.91
CA GLN A 627 1.70 -18.61 -4.59
C GLN A 627 0.52 -18.08 -3.78
N THR A 628 0.25 -16.77 -3.83
CA THR A 628 -0.87 -16.12 -3.15
C THR A 628 -2.21 -16.62 -3.69
N MET A 629 -2.38 -16.64 -5.02
CA MET A 629 -3.58 -17.16 -5.68
C MET A 629 -3.80 -18.65 -5.35
N GLN A 630 -2.75 -19.47 -5.43
CA GLN A 630 -2.83 -20.90 -5.11
C GLN A 630 -3.30 -21.12 -3.66
N MET A 631 -2.73 -20.39 -2.69
CA MET A 631 -3.16 -20.45 -1.30
C MET A 631 -4.66 -20.13 -1.14
N MET A 632 -5.14 -19.05 -1.77
CA MET A 632 -6.54 -18.65 -1.64
C MET A 632 -7.49 -19.69 -2.23
N TYR A 633 -7.22 -20.16 -3.45
CA TYR A 633 -8.06 -21.18 -4.09
C TYR A 633 -8.01 -22.52 -3.35
N ASP A 634 -6.87 -22.92 -2.78
CA ASP A 634 -6.78 -24.14 -1.95
C ASP A 634 -7.65 -24.04 -0.69
N ILE A 635 -7.71 -22.86 -0.06
CA ILE A 635 -8.56 -22.61 1.12
C ILE A 635 -10.04 -22.71 0.73
N ILE A 636 -10.45 -22.07 -0.36
CA ILE A 636 -11.84 -22.04 -0.83
C ILE A 636 -12.29 -23.42 -1.29
N ALA A 637 -11.50 -24.10 -2.13
CA ALA A 637 -11.84 -25.43 -2.65
C ALA A 637 -11.98 -26.47 -1.54
N ARG A 638 -11.11 -26.41 -0.52
CA ARG A 638 -11.23 -27.28 0.66
C ARG A 638 -12.56 -27.05 1.38
N GLU A 639 -13.00 -25.80 1.48
CA GLU A 639 -14.28 -25.49 2.12
C GLU A 639 -15.46 -26.06 1.32
N ILE A 640 -15.51 -25.80 0.01
CA ILE A 640 -16.53 -26.33 -0.90
C ILE A 640 -16.64 -27.86 -0.78
N ASN A 641 -15.50 -28.55 -0.80
CA ASN A 641 -15.45 -30.01 -0.67
C ASN A 641 -15.90 -30.50 0.71
N THR A 642 -15.64 -29.71 1.77
CA THR A 642 -16.02 -30.06 3.15
C THR A 642 -17.53 -29.86 3.37
N THR A 643 -18.10 -28.79 2.82
CA THR A 643 -19.55 -28.51 2.90
C THR A 643 -20.37 -29.29 1.87
N GLN A 644 -19.72 -29.95 0.91
CA GLN A 644 -20.34 -30.79 -0.13
C GLN A 644 -21.35 -30.04 -1.00
N ILE A 645 -21.08 -28.77 -1.29
CA ILE A 645 -21.89 -27.95 -2.20
C ILE A 645 -21.42 -28.12 -3.65
N ASP A 646 -22.35 -28.08 -4.60
CA ASP A 646 -22.04 -28.07 -6.03
C ASP A 646 -21.69 -26.64 -6.48
N ALA A 647 -20.44 -26.26 -6.27
CA ALA A 647 -19.93 -24.94 -6.66
C ALA A 647 -18.46 -25.03 -7.11
N HIS A 648 -18.05 -24.07 -7.94
CA HIS A 648 -16.65 -23.93 -8.34
C HIS A 648 -15.97 -22.80 -7.54
N PRO A 649 -14.66 -22.87 -7.23
CA PRO A 649 -13.97 -21.78 -6.54
C PRO A 649 -14.10 -20.41 -7.25
N THR A 650 -14.19 -20.41 -8.59
CA THR A 650 -14.39 -19.19 -9.39
C THR A 650 -15.82 -18.65 -9.34
N ASP A 651 -16.76 -19.36 -8.71
CA ASP A 651 -18.05 -18.77 -8.37
C ASP A 651 -17.89 -17.75 -7.23
N TYR A 652 -16.80 -17.76 -6.46
CA TYR A 652 -16.61 -16.87 -5.31
C TYR A 652 -15.42 -15.92 -5.46
N LEU A 653 -14.34 -16.33 -6.11
CA LEU A 653 -13.12 -15.52 -6.27
C LEU A 653 -12.71 -15.47 -7.75
N ASN A 654 -12.54 -14.28 -8.30
CA ASN A 654 -12.12 -14.10 -9.68
C ASN A 654 -11.02 -13.06 -9.82
N PHE A 655 -9.99 -13.43 -10.59
CA PHE A 655 -8.91 -12.52 -11.00
C PHE A 655 -9.06 -12.15 -12.48
N TYR A 656 -8.83 -10.87 -12.75
CA TYR A 656 -8.90 -10.25 -14.07
C TYR A 656 -7.68 -9.37 -14.29
N CYS A 657 -7.40 -9.07 -15.55
CA CYS A 657 -6.54 -7.96 -15.95
C CYS A 657 -7.22 -7.12 -17.02
N LEU A 658 -6.62 -6.00 -17.39
CA LEU A 658 -7.15 -5.14 -18.44
C LEU A 658 -6.26 -5.19 -19.69
N GLY A 659 -6.88 -5.05 -20.86
CA GLY A 659 -6.18 -4.95 -22.12
C GLY A 659 -7.02 -4.24 -23.17
N ASN A 660 -6.33 -3.67 -24.14
CA ASN A 660 -6.98 -3.02 -25.26
C ASN A 660 -6.51 -3.63 -26.59
N ARG A 661 -7.33 -3.44 -27.63
CA ARG A 661 -7.00 -3.86 -28.99
C ARG A 661 -7.57 -2.86 -29.99
N GLU A 662 -6.71 -2.33 -30.85
CA GLU A 662 -7.02 -1.31 -31.85
C GLU A 662 -6.62 -1.77 -33.25
N ASP A 663 -7.49 -1.50 -34.22
CA ASP A 663 -7.17 -1.67 -35.63
C ASP A 663 -6.33 -0.47 -36.06
N HIS A 664 -5.02 -0.69 -36.21
CA HIS A 664 -4.05 0.36 -36.52
C HIS A 664 -3.43 0.14 -37.92
N ILE A 665 -4.06 -0.69 -38.76
CA ILE A 665 -3.65 -0.83 -40.16
C ILE A 665 -4.08 0.43 -40.91
N GLU A 666 -3.24 1.45 -40.87
CA GLU A 666 -3.21 2.43 -41.95
C GLU A 666 -2.66 1.75 -43.21
N LYS A 667 -3.47 1.77 -44.26
CA LYS A 667 -3.06 1.50 -45.64
C LYS A 667 -2.09 2.61 -46.05
N GLU A 668 -0.80 2.32 -46.14
CA GLU A 668 0.12 2.87 -47.16
C GLU A 668 1.47 2.14 -47.07
N GLU A 669 1.88 1.50 -48.18
CA GLU A 669 3.21 0.90 -48.31
C GLU A 669 4.28 2.01 -48.21
N PRO A 670 5.32 1.89 -47.36
CA PRO A 670 6.42 2.83 -47.39
C PRO A 670 7.29 2.57 -48.63
N ASP A 671 7.54 3.64 -49.38
CA ASP A 671 8.42 3.67 -50.54
C ASP A 671 9.80 3.07 -50.20
N MET A 672 10.22 2.07 -50.97
CA MET A 672 11.47 1.35 -50.80
C MET A 672 12.66 2.25 -51.14
N SER A 673 13.19 2.98 -50.16
CA SER A 673 14.61 3.36 -50.20
C SER A 673 15.19 3.58 -48.80
N CYS A 674 16.46 3.18 -48.65
CA CYS A 674 17.34 3.29 -47.47
C CYS A 674 17.39 2.06 -46.54
N GLN A 675 18.08 1.00 -46.98
CA GLN A 675 18.61 -0.05 -46.09
C GLN A 675 19.98 0.36 -45.53
N THR A 676 20.11 0.47 -44.21
CA THR A 676 21.39 0.30 -43.51
C THR A 676 21.23 -0.40 -42.15
N SER A 677 21.80 -1.60 -42.08
CA SER A 677 22.38 -2.33 -40.94
C SER A 677 22.15 -1.84 -39.50
N PHE A 678 21.14 -2.41 -38.84
CA PHE A 678 21.11 -3.14 -37.55
C PHE A 678 19.62 -3.50 -37.36
N ASN A 679 19.29 -4.68 -36.81
CA ASN A 679 17.92 -5.23 -36.84
C ASN A 679 16.93 -4.53 -35.85
N GLU A 680 17.03 -3.21 -35.69
CA GLU A 680 16.19 -2.34 -34.82
C GLU A 680 14.80 -2.05 -35.43
N ASN A 681 14.64 -2.31 -36.73
CA ASN A 681 13.42 -2.07 -37.51
C ASN A 681 12.44 -3.26 -37.55
N ALA A 682 12.65 -4.32 -36.75
CA ALA A 682 11.64 -5.36 -36.64
C ALA A 682 10.38 -4.81 -35.94
N GLU A 683 9.23 -4.95 -36.59
CA GLU A 683 7.92 -4.59 -36.05
C GLU A 683 7.64 -5.44 -34.80
N LEU A 684 7.23 -4.79 -33.71
CA LEU A 684 6.89 -5.51 -32.48
C LEU A 684 5.63 -6.35 -32.71
N PRO A 685 5.56 -7.59 -32.19
CA PRO A 685 4.33 -8.38 -32.31
C PRO A 685 3.10 -7.68 -31.72
N ALA A 686 3.29 -6.94 -30.61
CA ALA A 686 2.24 -6.12 -30.00
C ALA A 686 1.71 -5.02 -30.93
N THR A 687 2.60 -4.38 -31.70
CA THR A 687 2.22 -3.48 -32.80
C THR A 687 1.47 -4.28 -33.83
N ARG A 688 2.07 -5.29 -34.46
CA ARG A 688 1.45 -6.10 -35.53
C ARG A 688 0.03 -6.60 -35.21
N TYR A 689 -0.23 -7.07 -33.99
CA TYR A 689 -1.54 -7.58 -33.58
C TYR A 689 -2.49 -6.52 -33.02
N GLY A 690 -2.03 -5.28 -32.90
CA GLY A 690 -2.77 -4.11 -32.46
C GLY A 690 -3.21 -4.19 -31.01
N ARG A 691 -2.42 -4.80 -30.11
CA ARG A 691 -2.85 -5.10 -28.74
C ARG A 691 -1.78 -4.81 -27.70
N PHE A 692 -2.21 -4.41 -26.51
CA PHE A 692 -1.36 -4.33 -25.33
C PHE A 692 -2.21 -4.35 -24.05
N MET A 693 -1.56 -4.61 -22.91
CA MET A 693 -2.25 -4.50 -21.62
C MET A 693 -2.56 -3.04 -21.30
N ILE A 694 -3.69 -2.80 -20.64
CA ILE A 694 -3.93 -1.55 -19.92
C ILE A 694 -3.34 -1.77 -18.53
N TYR A 695 -2.41 -0.91 -18.13
CA TYR A 695 -1.70 -1.10 -16.87
C TYR A 695 -2.55 -0.64 -15.70
N VAL A 696 -2.96 -1.60 -14.88
CA VAL A 696 -3.70 -1.35 -13.64
C VAL A 696 -2.71 -0.87 -12.58
N HIS A 697 -2.60 0.45 -12.44
CA HIS A 697 -1.86 1.09 -11.37
C HIS A 697 -2.75 1.48 -10.19
N ALA A 698 -4.06 1.26 -10.27
CA ALA A 698 -5.01 1.43 -9.18
C ALA A 698 -4.54 0.85 -7.83
N LYS A 699 -4.99 1.45 -6.72
CA LYS A 699 -4.92 0.89 -5.36
C LYS A 699 -6.22 1.18 -4.60
N GLY A 700 -7.28 0.50 -5.00
CA GLY A 700 -8.62 0.70 -4.46
C GLY A 700 -9.34 -0.58 -4.05
N MET A 701 -10.31 -0.44 -3.14
CA MET A 701 -11.23 -1.50 -2.76
C MET A 701 -12.62 -0.90 -2.48
N VAL A 702 -13.65 -1.44 -3.13
CA VAL A 702 -15.06 -1.18 -2.84
C VAL A 702 -15.64 -2.38 -2.12
N VAL A 703 -16.37 -2.13 -1.04
CA VAL A 703 -17.03 -3.16 -0.22
C VAL A 703 -18.52 -2.86 -0.18
N ASP A 704 -19.31 -3.86 -0.58
CA ASP A 704 -20.78 -3.87 -0.49
C ASP A 704 -21.50 -2.66 -1.12
N ASP A 705 -20.83 -1.97 -2.07
CA ASP A 705 -21.28 -0.71 -2.69
C ASP A 705 -21.55 0.44 -1.69
N GLU A 706 -21.04 0.36 -0.46
CA GLU A 706 -21.25 1.38 0.60
C GLU A 706 -19.96 1.97 1.18
N TYR A 707 -18.84 1.24 1.10
CA TYR A 707 -17.56 1.68 1.63
C TYR A 707 -16.46 1.57 0.57
N VAL A 708 -15.59 2.57 0.52
CA VAL A 708 -14.47 2.61 -0.43
C VAL A 708 -13.16 2.94 0.27
N ILE A 709 -12.07 2.28 -0.12
CA ILE A 709 -10.69 2.65 0.21
C ILE A 709 -9.97 3.04 -1.07
N ILE A 710 -9.34 4.21 -1.10
CA ILE A 710 -8.47 4.67 -2.21
C ILE A 710 -7.18 5.24 -1.63
N GLY A 711 -6.04 4.94 -2.23
CA GLY A 711 -4.76 5.48 -1.80
C GLY A 711 -3.60 5.10 -2.68
N SER A 712 -2.40 5.09 -2.10
CA SER A 712 -1.15 4.72 -2.77
C SER A 712 -0.67 3.29 -2.46
N ALA A 713 -1.30 2.62 -1.49
CA ALA A 713 -0.82 1.36 -0.93
C ALA A 713 -1.21 0.14 -1.76
N ASN A 714 -0.21 -0.57 -2.27
CA ASN A 714 -0.38 -1.83 -2.96
C ASN A 714 -0.72 -2.98 -1.98
N ILE A 715 -1.37 -4.04 -2.47
CA ILE A 715 -1.54 -5.28 -1.69
C ILE A 715 -0.24 -6.09 -1.82
N ASN A 716 0.77 -5.63 -1.09
CA ASN A 716 2.06 -6.29 -0.90
C ASN A 716 2.65 -5.90 0.46
N GLN A 717 3.72 -6.57 0.88
CA GLN A 717 4.34 -6.28 2.16
C GLN A 717 5.03 -4.92 2.19
N ARG A 718 5.60 -4.47 1.07
CA ARG A 718 6.20 -3.14 0.91
C ARG A 718 5.26 -2.01 1.35
N SER A 719 3.98 -2.07 0.97
CA SER A 719 2.99 -1.04 1.32
C SER A 719 2.26 -1.34 2.64
N MET A 720 2.00 -2.61 2.99
CA MET A 720 1.18 -2.95 4.16
C MET A 720 1.95 -3.01 5.50
N ALA A 721 3.28 -3.09 5.48
CA ALA A 721 4.09 -3.27 6.69
C ALA A 721 4.16 -2.05 7.62
N GLY A 722 3.88 -0.84 7.13
CA GLY A 722 4.05 0.42 7.89
C GLY A 722 5.50 0.92 8.00
N SER A 723 6.48 0.01 8.06
CA SER A 723 7.91 0.34 8.22
C SER A 723 8.76 0.20 6.95
N ARG A 724 8.15 -0.17 5.81
CA ARG A 724 8.83 -0.31 4.51
C ARG A 724 8.66 1.00 3.72
N ASP A 725 7.83 1.02 2.68
CA ASP A 725 7.47 2.23 1.96
C ASP A 725 6.49 3.08 2.78
N THR A 726 6.50 4.39 2.56
CA THR A 726 5.48 5.25 3.17
C THR A 726 4.29 5.41 2.25
N GLU A 727 3.09 5.13 2.75
CA GLU A 727 1.84 5.16 1.99
C GLU A 727 0.79 6.01 2.69
N ILE A 728 -0.25 6.41 1.96
CA ILE A 728 -1.44 7.08 2.46
C ILE A 728 -2.66 6.56 1.73
N ALA A 729 -3.77 6.44 2.43
CA ALA A 729 -5.07 6.11 1.87
C ALA A 729 -6.17 6.85 2.64
N MET A 730 -7.34 6.96 2.03
CA MET A 730 -8.57 7.28 2.73
C MET A 730 -9.50 6.08 2.67
N GLY A 731 -10.33 5.92 3.69
CA GLY A 731 -11.53 5.11 3.61
C GLY A 731 -12.75 5.98 3.93
N ALA A 732 -13.82 5.79 3.17
CA ALA A 732 -14.99 6.67 3.25
C ALA A 732 -16.29 5.92 2.94
N TYR A 733 -17.38 6.42 3.50
CA TYR A 733 -18.75 6.01 3.20
C TYR A 733 -19.72 7.18 3.36
N GLN A 734 -20.88 7.07 2.72
CA GLN A 734 -21.98 8.00 2.93
C GLN A 734 -22.93 7.39 3.97
N PRO A 735 -23.13 8.01 5.16
CA PRO A 735 -23.91 7.41 6.25
C PRO A 735 -25.39 7.17 5.89
N HIS A 736 -25.92 7.91 4.91
CA HIS A 736 -27.30 7.76 4.42
C HIS A 736 -27.46 6.63 3.38
N TYR A 737 -26.37 6.17 2.78
CA TYR A 737 -26.34 5.11 1.76
C TYR A 737 -25.53 3.90 2.26
N THR A 738 -26.03 3.27 3.32
CA THR A 738 -25.47 2.02 3.87
C THR A 738 -26.56 0.97 4.01
N TRP A 739 -26.20 -0.32 3.98
CA TRP A 739 -27.11 -1.43 4.20
C TRP A 739 -27.84 -1.33 5.53
N SER A 740 -27.15 -0.90 6.60
CA SER A 740 -27.76 -0.69 7.92
C SER A 740 -28.88 0.37 7.92
N LYS A 741 -28.69 1.46 7.19
CA LYS A 741 -29.61 2.59 7.14
C LYS A 741 -30.75 2.34 6.15
N ARG A 742 -30.42 1.82 4.98
CA ARG A 742 -31.32 1.58 3.85
C ARG A 742 -32.15 0.32 4.00
N LYS A 743 -31.58 -0.73 4.60
CA LYS A 743 -32.13 -2.10 4.64
C LYS A 743 -32.35 -2.73 3.25
N GLU A 744 -31.75 -2.12 2.23
CA GLU A 744 -31.71 -2.55 0.84
C GLU A 744 -30.36 -2.10 0.23
N HIS A 745 -30.08 -2.51 -1.00
CA HIS A 745 -28.80 -2.25 -1.66
C HIS A 745 -28.56 -0.74 -1.84
N PRO A 746 -27.50 -0.16 -1.20
CA PRO A 746 -27.24 1.26 -1.28
C PRO A 746 -26.80 1.67 -2.69
N CYS A 747 -27.49 2.64 -3.27
CA CYS A 747 -27.23 3.16 -4.63
C CYS A 747 -26.71 4.61 -4.59
N GLY A 748 -25.77 4.88 -3.67
CA GLY A 748 -25.09 6.18 -3.53
C GLY A 748 -23.90 6.34 -4.48
N GLN A 749 -23.01 7.28 -4.16
CA GLN A 749 -21.81 7.58 -4.96
C GLN A 749 -20.82 6.41 -5.04
N VAL A 750 -20.70 5.58 -3.98
CA VAL A 750 -19.83 4.38 -4.01
C VAL A 750 -20.33 3.35 -5.03
N TYR A 751 -21.64 3.08 -5.05
CA TYR A 751 -22.30 2.28 -6.08
C TYR A 751 -22.09 2.88 -7.47
N GLY A 752 -22.32 4.20 -7.63
CA GLY A 752 -22.15 4.90 -8.89
C GLY A 752 -20.74 4.76 -9.46
N TYR A 753 -19.74 4.94 -8.61
CA TYR A 753 -18.33 4.79 -8.95
C TYR A 753 -17.99 3.36 -9.38
N ARG A 754 -18.45 2.34 -8.65
CA ARG A 754 -18.22 0.94 -9.01
C ARG A 754 -18.95 0.56 -10.30
N MET A 755 -20.14 1.11 -10.58
CA MET A 755 -20.82 0.98 -11.88
C MET A 755 -20.03 1.66 -13.00
N SER A 756 -19.44 2.83 -12.75
CA SER A 756 -18.63 3.56 -13.73
C SER A 756 -17.39 2.77 -14.16
N LEU A 757 -16.66 2.23 -13.18
CA LEU A 757 -15.52 1.33 -13.43
C LEU A 757 -15.96 0.10 -14.23
N TRP A 758 -17.11 -0.49 -13.89
CA TRP A 758 -17.64 -1.63 -14.63
C TRP A 758 -18.13 -1.26 -16.04
N ALA A 759 -18.62 -0.04 -16.25
CA ALA A 759 -19.01 0.43 -17.56
C ALA A 759 -17.81 0.53 -18.51
N GLU A 760 -16.68 1.04 -18.02
CA GLU A 760 -15.40 1.02 -18.71
C GLU A 760 -14.96 -0.43 -18.99
N HIS A 761 -14.80 -1.23 -17.93
CA HIS A 761 -14.17 -2.55 -18.03
C HIS A 761 -15.01 -3.54 -18.84
N LEU A 762 -16.34 -3.51 -18.71
CA LEU A 762 -17.25 -4.45 -19.37
C LEU A 762 -17.84 -3.91 -20.67
N GLY A 763 -17.66 -2.62 -20.96
CA GLY A 763 -18.20 -1.92 -22.13
C GLY A 763 -19.74 -1.85 -22.16
N THR A 764 -20.41 -2.17 -21.05
CA THR A 764 -21.88 -2.22 -20.96
C THR A 764 -22.33 -2.18 -19.50
N ILE A 765 -23.59 -1.79 -19.28
CA ILE A 765 -24.26 -1.86 -17.98
C ILE A 765 -25.47 -2.79 -18.09
N LYS A 766 -25.61 -3.72 -17.13
CA LYS A 766 -26.70 -4.68 -17.05
C LYS A 766 -27.31 -4.72 -15.67
N GLU A 767 -28.56 -5.16 -15.58
CA GLU A 767 -29.29 -5.23 -14.31
C GLU A 767 -28.62 -6.17 -13.29
N CYS A 768 -28.03 -7.28 -13.76
CA CYS A 768 -27.33 -8.20 -12.87
C CYS A 768 -26.09 -7.57 -12.21
N PHE A 769 -25.49 -6.52 -12.79
CA PHE A 769 -24.33 -5.83 -12.22
C PHE A 769 -24.67 -5.02 -10.97
N LYS A 770 -25.96 -4.74 -10.74
CA LYS A 770 -26.42 -4.18 -9.46
C LYS A 770 -26.33 -5.19 -8.32
N LYS A 771 -26.18 -6.49 -8.60
CA LYS A 771 -26.04 -7.52 -7.57
C LYS A 771 -24.72 -8.25 -7.76
N PRO A 772 -23.58 -7.59 -7.48
CA PRO A 772 -22.24 -8.14 -7.70
C PRO A 772 -22.01 -9.46 -6.94
N GLU A 773 -22.71 -9.70 -5.84
CA GLU A 773 -22.67 -10.97 -5.12
C GLU A 773 -23.31 -12.10 -5.93
N SER A 774 -24.31 -11.85 -6.77
CA SER A 774 -25.10 -12.91 -7.43
C SER A 774 -24.28 -13.79 -8.38
N LEU A 775 -24.61 -15.08 -8.44
CA LEU A 775 -23.96 -16.03 -9.36
C LEU A 775 -24.20 -15.67 -10.84
N GLU A 776 -25.37 -15.10 -11.15
CA GLU A 776 -25.69 -14.60 -12.47
C GLU A 776 -24.70 -13.50 -12.89
N CYS A 777 -24.45 -12.52 -12.01
CA CYS A 777 -23.48 -11.47 -12.24
C CYS A 777 -22.08 -12.03 -12.49
N VAL A 778 -21.61 -12.94 -11.61
CA VAL A 778 -20.29 -13.58 -11.74
C VAL A 778 -20.13 -14.28 -13.08
N ARG A 779 -21.11 -15.09 -13.49
CA ARG A 779 -21.08 -15.80 -14.77
C ARG A 779 -21.09 -14.84 -15.95
N HIS A 780 -21.80 -13.72 -15.85
CA HIS A 780 -21.85 -12.71 -16.90
C HIS A 780 -20.51 -11.99 -17.07
N VAL A 781 -19.91 -11.54 -15.96
CA VAL A 781 -18.60 -10.89 -15.95
C VAL A 781 -17.53 -11.86 -16.47
N ASN A 782 -17.52 -13.11 -15.98
CA ASN A 782 -16.60 -14.14 -16.45
C ASN A 782 -16.77 -14.44 -17.95
N GLY A 783 -18.01 -14.53 -18.44
CA GLY A 783 -18.29 -14.76 -19.86
C GLY A 783 -17.74 -13.66 -20.77
N ILE A 784 -17.88 -12.39 -20.38
CA ILE A 784 -17.28 -11.25 -21.11
C ILE A 784 -15.75 -11.33 -21.05
N ALA A 785 -15.18 -11.55 -19.87
CA ALA A 785 -13.74 -11.58 -19.65
C ALA A 785 -13.05 -12.73 -20.42
N GLU A 786 -13.69 -13.91 -20.49
CA GLU A 786 -13.20 -15.07 -21.25
C GLU A 786 -13.30 -14.87 -22.77
N ASP A 787 -14.41 -14.30 -23.26
CA ASP A 787 -14.56 -13.93 -24.67
C ASP A 787 -13.53 -12.87 -25.07
N ASN A 788 -13.34 -11.83 -24.25
CA ASN A 788 -12.33 -10.82 -24.49
C ASN A 788 -10.92 -11.40 -24.48
N TRP A 789 -10.56 -12.29 -23.55
CA TRP A 789 -9.24 -12.95 -23.57
C TRP A 789 -9.02 -13.75 -24.86
N ARG A 790 -10.05 -14.49 -25.31
CA ARG A 790 -10.01 -15.21 -26.59
C ARG A 790 -9.78 -14.24 -27.76
N ARG A 791 -10.55 -13.15 -27.84
CA ARG A 791 -10.40 -12.12 -28.89
C ARG A 791 -9.07 -11.39 -28.82
N TYR A 792 -8.57 -11.12 -27.61
CA TYR A 792 -7.29 -10.46 -27.37
C TYR A 792 -6.14 -11.31 -27.92
N THR A 793 -6.20 -12.63 -27.74
CA THR A 793 -5.13 -13.56 -28.16
C THR A 793 -5.19 -14.00 -29.63
N MET A 794 -6.30 -13.76 -30.35
CA MET A 794 -6.42 -14.10 -31.78
C MET A 794 -5.43 -13.32 -32.68
N GLU A 795 -4.90 -13.99 -33.71
CA GLU A 795 -4.05 -13.33 -34.71
C GLU A 795 -4.81 -12.25 -35.49
N LYS A 796 -6.03 -12.56 -35.97
CA LYS A 796 -6.87 -11.58 -36.67
C LYS A 796 -7.46 -10.58 -35.70
N PHE A 797 -7.45 -9.29 -36.07
CA PHE A 797 -8.11 -8.23 -35.31
C PHE A 797 -9.60 -8.55 -35.10
N THR A 798 -10.04 -8.45 -33.85
CA THR A 798 -11.44 -8.51 -33.44
C THR A 798 -11.61 -7.53 -32.27
N PRO A 799 -12.61 -6.64 -32.32
CA PRO A 799 -12.82 -5.68 -31.24
C PRO A 799 -13.19 -6.39 -29.93
N LEU A 800 -12.66 -5.89 -28.83
CA LEU A 800 -13.04 -6.32 -27.48
C LEU A 800 -14.37 -5.67 -27.09
N GLN A 801 -15.05 -6.26 -26.10
CA GLN A 801 -16.17 -5.60 -25.42
C GLN A 801 -15.67 -5.02 -24.10
N GLY A 802 -15.43 -3.71 -24.05
CA GLY A 802 -14.71 -3.10 -22.94
C GLY A 802 -13.26 -3.60 -22.88
N HIS A 803 -12.70 -3.64 -21.67
CA HIS A 803 -11.27 -3.85 -21.43
C HIS A 803 -10.95 -5.06 -20.54
N ILE A 804 -11.95 -5.64 -19.88
CA ILE A 804 -11.72 -6.72 -18.92
C ILE A 804 -11.29 -8.00 -19.65
N LEU A 805 -10.23 -8.61 -19.14
CA LEU A 805 -9.70 -9.89 -19.58
C LEU A 805 -9.68 -10.85 -18.40
N LYS A 806 -10.06 -12.11 -18.64
CA LYS A 806 -9.85 -13.15 -17.63
C LYS A 806 -8.35 -13.30 -17.43
N TYR A 807 -7.88 -13.24 -16.18
CA TYR A 807 -6.47 -13.44 -15.91
C TYR A 807 -6.07 -14.86 -16.39
N PRO A 808 -4.97 -15.03 -17.15
CA PRO A 808 -4.74 -16.22 -18.00
C PRO A 808 -4.35 -17.50 -17.24
N LEU A 809 -5.25 -17.95 -16.37
CA LEU A 809 -5.10 -19.09 -15.49
C LEU A 809 -6.30 -20.04 -15.65
N THR A 810 -6.04 -21.31 -15.37
CA THR A 810 -7.07 -22.31 -15.12
C THR A 810 -7.05 -22.69 -13.64
N ILE A 811 -8.26 -22.80 -13.09
CA ILE A 811 -8.50 -23.19 -11.70
C ILE A 811 -9.39 -24.43 -11.79
N ASP A 812 -8.94 -25.53 -11.20
CA ASP A 812 -9.78 -26.73 -11.10
C ASP A 812 -10.61 -26.75 -9.81
N SER A 813 -11.50 -27.73 -9.70
CA SER A 813 -12.38 -27.91 -8.54
C SER A 813 -11.64 -28.18 -7.22
N ASN A 814 -10.36 -28.58 -7.28
CA ASN A 814 -9.50 -28.75 -6.11
C ASN A 814 -8.74 -27.47 -5.74
N GLY A 815 -8.95 -26.37 -6.47
CA GLY A 815 -8.27 -25.09 -6.27
C GLY A 815 -6.89 -25.02 -6.92
N LYS A 816 -6.50 -26.00 -7.76
CA LYS A 816 -5.18 -25.99 -8.38
C LYS A 816 -5.09 -24.88 -9.42
N VAL A 817 -4.09 -24.02 -9.27
CA VAL A 817 -3.82 -22.92 -10.21
C VAL A 817 -2.78 -23.38 -11.23
N LYS A 818 -3.10 -23.23 -12.52
CA LYS A 818 -2.22 -23.54 -13.66
C LYS A 818 -2.31 -22.41 -14.70
N PRO A 819 -1.29 -22.21 -15.55
CA PRO A 819 -1.46 -21.32 -16.70
C PRO A 819 -2.58 -21.86 -17.60
N LEU A 820 -3.23 -20.97 -18.35
CA LEU A 820 -4.15 -21.38 -19.40
C LEU A 820 -3.40 -22.19 -20.47
N PRO A 821 -3.90 -23.37 -20.93
CA PRO A 821 -3.18 -24.21 -21.88
C PRO A 821 -2.80 -23.48 -23.17
N GLY A 822 -1.52 -23.56 -23.56
CA GLY A 822 -0.98 -22.86 -24.73
C GLY A 822 -0.74 -21.36 -24.52
N GLN A 823 -0.91 -20.87 -23.28
CA GLN A 823 -0.65 -19.50 -22.85
C GLN A 823 0.23 -19.51 -21.59
N GLU A 824 1.28 -20.33 -21.59
CA GLU A 824 2.24 -20.42 -20.48
C GLU A 824 3.06 -19.13 -20.33
N THR A 825 3.16 -18.34 -21.40
CA THR A 825 3.80 -17.02 -21.43
C THR A 825 2.84 -15.94 -21.93
N PHE A 826 3.07 -14.69 -21.55
CA PHE A 826 2.25 -13.59 -22.05
C PHE A 826 2.39 -13.39 -23.57
N PRO A 827 1.29 -13.04 -24.27
CA PRO A 827 1.32 -12.82 -25.70
C PRO A 827 2.28 -11.68 -26.06
N ASP A 828 3.02 -11.85 -27.16
CA ASP A 828 3.91 -10.84 -27.78
C ASP A 828 5.19 -10.46 -27.02
N VAL A 829 5.18 -10.56 -25.69
CA VAL A 829 6.25 -10.06 -24.82
C VAL A 829 6.98 -11.18 -24.06
N GLY A 830 6.44 -12.40 -24.05
CA GLY A 830 7.02 -13.53 -23.33
C GLY A 830 6.93 -13.39 -21.80
N GLY A 831 7.80 -14.11 -21.07
CA GLY A 831 7.74 -14.22 -19.61
C GLY A 831 6.61 -15.15 -19.15
N LYS A 832 6.86 -15.97 -18.13
CA LYS A 832 5.87 -16.97 -17.67
C LYS A 832 4.74 -16.28 -16.90
N VAL A 833 3.50 -16.70 -17.15
CA VAL A 833 2.31 -16.15 -16.47
C VAL A 833 2.36 -16.36 -14.96
N LEU A 834 2.77 -17.56 -14.50
CA LEU A 834 2.95 -17.87 -13.08
C LEU A 834 4.35 -17.52 -12.54
N GLY A 835 5.14 -16.80 -13.32
CA GLY A 835 6.48 -16.37 -12.92
C GLY A 835 7.48 -17.49 -12.70
N ALA A 836 8.60 -17.13 -12.10
CA ALA A 836 9.65 -18.04 -11.66
C ALA A 836 10.43 -17.43 -10.48
N PRO A 837 10.88 -18.25 -9.51
CA PRO A 837 11.73 -17.75 -8.43
C PRO A 837 13.07 -17.24 -8.98
N SER A 838 13.68 -16.27 -8.30
CA SER A 838 14.97 -15.72 -8.66
C SER A 838 15.96 -15.80 -7.49
N SER A 839 17.16 -15.23 -7.66
CA SER A 839 18.14 -15.07 -6.58
C SER A 839 18.08 -13.68 -5.92
N LEU A 840 17.08 -12.87 -6.25
CA LEU A 840 16.86 -11.58 -5.63
C LEU A 840 16.41 -11.78 -4.17
N PRO A 841 16.81 -10.88 -3.26
CA PRO A 841 16.28 -10.91 -1.90
C PRO A 841 14.75 -10.70 -1.88
N ASP A 842 14.00 -11.62 -1.26
CA ASP A 842 12.52 -11.55 -1.15
C ASP A 842 12.01 -10.18 -0.67
N ALA A 843 12.74 -9.50 0.21
CA ALA A 843 12.37 -8.18 0.72
C ALA A 843 12.27 -7.08 -0.36
N LEU A 844 12.85 -7.29 -1.55
CA LEU A 844 12.73 -6.38 -2.70
C LEU A 844 11.42 -6.55 -3.45
N THR A 845 10.95 -7.79 -3.58
CA THR A 845 9.86 -8.22 -4.47
C THR A 845 8.58 -8.60 -3.72
N THR A 846 8.59 -8.56 -2.38
CA THR A 846 7.43 -8.85 -1.49
C THR A 846 6.67 -7.65 -0.97
#